data_AF-A0AA43S3S8-F1
#
_entry.id   AF-A0AA43S3S8-F1
#
_cell.length_a   1.000
_cell.length_b   1.000
_cell.length_c   1.000
_cell.angle_alpha   90.00
_cell.angle_beta   90.00
_cell.angle_gamma   90.00
#
_symmetry.space_group_name_H-M   'P 1'
#
loop_
_entity.id
_entity.type
_entity.pdbx_description
1 polymer ?
#
loop_
_entity_poly.entity_id
_entity_poly.type
_entity_poly.pdbx_seq_one_letter_code
_entity_poly.pdbx_strand_id
1 'polypeptide(L)'
;MLIEGLEVNSVIILDDEVNVKYEEVYTILEQLIYKEDFIETILESETRDIIDSFRDTGELNDFFDDQVLRNNITNAIKRYNPELIRSSISHIINYTEEFFNECSLNLAEEWCNCSDFNVIIMDYDFGGKYSGLEKLEELSLQNDKTYYIIMLSSHSTVQFQDKTYDMLDPEKKQALFRKCANHYNIQLMALLNYINKDDVYDKDVFIKEITRVFRELKSGKIMLDAIKTIKQLLNEGTNEAINQLLLSNTKTMKALFVDKVEVEGVSETTYLVDFSLALAKNIVYRNVEAMEEIHNQLQQVQGWPCEVWDYETDQHMRDLRRIQLLDESVNERYEPIMFGDVFELDIDGKITKAVLLSQVCDLVTRKLKKKDEFPNRNDSIGTLVLQNFISGEGNNYHKMRLGNEEIFWDVRKREIIPTDILDLCSLNDLGKASVPFDIKLERKFSWGRQYYTYIQRLIQPMIKDFTEYSNGRHYLRYKGSTLKMYKNSEKAYFSIRRVGRLDKEVTNHILNLYINIQTRVPLLLDPSKDLIDLKDMEVSFNGQPNDDLKVYYYEKNAYLDLKAFKEGILKVNKESGPLFYKGFREALESEVPPEYYLLNDHFEEKRLLSLSPPVNSVLSKIGVKVKIREMKVNISFQPEQAGGDKVAIGISQS
;
A
#
# COMPACT_ATOMS: atom_id res chain seq x y z
N MET A 1 23.32 -32.68 1.18
CA MET A 1 22.37 -31.89 0.36
C MET A 1 22.01 -30.51 0.92
N LEU A 2 21.68 -30.33 2.21
CA LEU A 2 21.43 -28.99 2.80
C LEU A 2 22.73 -28.24 3.11
N ILE A 3 23.68 -28.89 3.78
CA ILE A 3 25.03 -28.39 4.12
C ILE A 3 25.81 -28.05 2.84
N GLU A 4 25.82 -28.96 1.86
CA GLU A 4 26.45 -28.75 0.54
C GLU A 4 25.89 -27.51 -0.19
N GLY A 5 24.57 -27.27 -0.12
CA GLY A 5 23.94 -26.12 -0.77
C GLY A 5 24.23 -24.77 -0.10
N LEU A 6 24.87 -24.78 1.06
CA LEU A 6 25.32 -23.60 1.80
C LEU A 6 26.85 -23.45 1.79
N GLU A 7 27.57 -24.41 1.19
CA GLU A 7 29.03 -24.47 1.12
C GLU A 7 29.68 -24.40 2.52
N VAL A 8 29.08 -25.10 3.49
CA VAL A 8 29.58 -25.13 4.86
C VAL A 8 30.72 -26.13 4.97
N ASN A 9 31.92 -25.59 5.20
CA ASN A 9 33.13 -26.40 5.34
C ASN A 9 33.67 -26.39 6.77
N SER A 10 33.36 -25.34 7.54
CA SER A 10 33.86 -25.13 8.89
C SER A 10 32.80 -24.47 9.79
N VAL A 11 32.71 -24.98 11.01
CA VAL A 11 31.75 -24.57 12.04
C VAL A 11 32.53 -24.26 13.33
N ILE A 12 32.14 -23.18 14.01
CA ILE A 12 32.63 -22.88 15.35
C ILE A 12 31.47 -22.73 16.33
N ILE A 13 31.62 -23.31 17.52
CA ILE A 13 30.74 -23.07 18.68
C ILE A 13 31.48 -22.16 19.67
N LEU A 14 30.88 -21.00 19.96
CA LEU A 14 31.35 -20.01 20.94
C LEU A 14 30.40 -20.03 22.13
N ASP A 15 30.81 -20.64 23.24
CA ASP A 15 30.00 -20.74 24.46
C ASP A 15 30.94 -20.89 25.66
N ASP A 16 30.75 -20.08 26.71
CA ASP A 16 31.58 -20.12 27.92
C ASP A 16 31.31 -21.36 28.79
N GLU A 17 30.32 -22.16 28.42
CA GLU A 17 30.01 -23.46 29.00
C GLU A 17 30.46 -24.63 28.11
N VAL A 18 31.34 -24.41 27.13
CA VAL A 18 31.97 -25.54 26.37
C VAL A 18 32.72 -26.47 27.31
N ASN A 19 33.50 -25.90 28.24
CA ASN A 19 34.28 -26.66 29.21
C ASN A 19 33.50 -26.83 30.52
N VAL A 20 33.70 -27.96 31.19
CA VAL A 20 33.09 -28.19 32.50
C VAL A 20 33.83 -27.32 33.52
N LYS A 21 33.07 -26.54 34.31
CA LYS A 21 33.63 -25.71 35.38
C LYS A 21 34.23 -26.61 36.47
N TYR A 22 35.48 -26.35 36.86
CA TYR A 22 36.18 -27.22 37.82
C TYR A 22 35.50 -27.24 39.19
N GLU A 23 34.78 -26.19 39.56
CA GLU A 23 33.94 -26.13 40.76
C GLU A 23 32.82 -27.20 40.74
N GLU A 24 32.25 -27.49 39.57
CA GLU A 24 31.26 -28.55 39.40
C GLU A 24 31.91 -29.92 39.54
N VAL A 25 33.08 -30.12 38.91
CA VAL A 25 33.87 -31.35 39.04
C VAL A 25 34.21 -31.63 40.50
N TYR A 26 34.59 -30.58 41.24
CA TYR A 26 34.87 -30.66 42.68
C TYR A 26 33.63 -31.07 43.48
N THR A 27 32.49 -30.41 43.23
CA THR A 27 31.22 -30.72 43.91
C THR A 27 30.76 -32.16 43.63
N ILE A 28 30.93 -32.63 42.40
CA ILE A 28 30.63 -34.02 42.01
C ILE A 28 31.60 -34.98 42.71
N LEU A 29 32.88 -34.65 42.76
CA LEU A 29 33.87 -35.44 43.47
C LEU A 29 33.49 -35.60 44.95
N GLU A 30 33.11 -34.52 45.64
CA GLU A 30 32.66 -34.57 47.04
C GLU A 30 31.51 -35.56 47.26
N GLN A 31 30.61 -35.69 46.28
CA GLN A 31 29.47 -36.60 46.34
C GLN A 31 29.86 -38.05 46.01
N LEU A 32 30.92 -38.26 45.24
CA LEU A 32 31.36 -39.57 44.77
C LEU A 32 32.46 -40.20 45.64
N ILE A 33 33.25 -39.40 46.36
CA ILE A 33 34.45 -39.83 47.09
C ILE A 33 34.18 -40.87 48.18
N TYR A 34 32.93 -40.98 48.65
CA TYR A 34 32.51 -41.97 49.64
C TYR A 34 31.91 -43.25 49.04
N LYS A 35 31.82 -43.34 47.71
CA LYS A 35 31.26 -44.50 47.01
C LYS A 35 32.37 -45.50 46.67
N GLU A 36 32.28 -46.73 47.18
CA GLU A 36 33.31 -47.77 46.97
C GLU A 36 33.53 -48.09 45.48
N ASP A 37 32.46 -48.14 44.69
CA ASP A 37 32.48 -48.39 43.25
C ASP A 37 33.19 -47.27 42.45
N PHE A 38 33.10 -46.02 42.91
CA PHE A 38 33.86 -44.91 42.31
C PHE A 38 35.36 -45.05 42.58
N ILE A 39 35.74 -45.38 43.82
CA ILE A 39 37.15 -45.57 44.20
C ILE A 39 37.80 -46.73 43.44
N GLU A 40 37.07 -47.82 43.20
CA GLU A 40 37.56 -48.93 42.38
C GLU A 40 37.83 -48.55 40.92
N THR A 41 37.19 -47.48 40.43
CA THR A 41 37.35 -47.00 39.05
C THR A 41 38.61 -46.13 38.87
N ILE A 42 39.21 -45.65 39.96
CA ILE A 42 40.45 -44.87 39.97
C ILE A 42 41.66 -45.82 39.94
N LEU A 43 42.26 -45.96 38.74
CA LEU A 43 43.34 -46.91 38.48
C LEU A 43 44.75 -46.38 38.79
N GLU A 44 44.93 -45.05 38.89
CA GLU A 44 46.24 -44.44 39.12
C GLU A 44 46.49 -44.28 40.62
N SER A 45 47.62 -44.83 41.11
CA SER A 45 47.95 -44.82 42.55
C SER A 45 48.08 -43.41 43.11
N GLU A 46 48.67 -42.47 42.37
CA GLU A 46 48.83 -41.08 42.79
C GLU A 46 47.47 -40.38 42.96
N THR A 47 46.55 -40.57 42.01
CA THR A 47 45.20 -39.99 42.08
C THR A 47 44.39 -40.61 43.23
N ARG A 48 44.60 -41.90 43.52
CA ARG A 48 43.94 -42.60 44.64
C ARG A 48 44.46 -42.14 46.00
N ASP A 49 45.77 -41.97 46.16
CA ASP A 49 46.38 -41.50 47.41
C ASP A 49 45.91 -40.08 47.78
N ILE A 50 45.72 -39.21 46.78
CA ILE A 50 45.21 -37.85 46.96
C ILE A 50 43.71 -37.86 47.33
N ILE A 51 42.94 -38.75 46.72
CA ILE A 51 41.51 -38.93 47.02
C ILE A 51 41.29 -39.54 48.42
N ASP A 52 42.13 -40.49 48.83
CA ASP A 52 42.11 -41.06 50.18
C ASP A 52 42.52 -40.00 51.22
N SER A 53 43.53 -39.16 50.92
CA SER A 53 43.90 -38.00 51.74
C SER A 53 42.73 -37.00 51.89
N PHE A 54 42.02 -36.69 50.80
CA PHE A 54 40.83 -35.84 50.84
C PHE A 54 39.72 -36.44 51.72
N ARG A 55 39.52 -37.76 51.67
CA ARG A 55 38.51 -38.44 52.48
C ARG A 55 38.81 -38.32 53.98
N ASP A 56 40.08 -38.25 54.33
CA ASP A 56 40.55 -38.15 55.72
C ASP A 56 40.58 -36.70 56.23
N THR A 57 40.84 -35.71 55.38
CA THR A 57 40.97 -34.30 55.77
C THR A 57 39.74 -33.44 55.48
N GLY A 58 38.92 -33.83 54.50
CA GLY A 58 37.81 -33.03 53.98
C GLY A 58 38.23 -31.83 53.12
N GLU A 59 39.52 -31.66 52.82
CA GLU A 59 40.06 -30.51 52.07
C GLU A 59 40.99 -30.96 50.94
N LEU A 60 40.76 -30.45 49.72
CA LEU A 60 41.55 -30.75 48.52
C LEU A 60 42.35 -29.49 48.18
N ASN A 61 43.34 -29.21 49.03
CA ASN A 61 44.04 -27.92 49.08
C ASN A 61 44.75 -27.55 47.77
N ASP A 62 45.03 -28.51 46.88
CA ASP A 62 45.75 -28.29 45.62
C ASP A 62 44.86 -28.44 44.36
N PHE A 63 43.56 -28.72 44.50
CA PHE A 63 42.69 -29.02 43.33
C PHE A 63 42.61 -27.85 42.34
N PHE A 64 42.42 -26.63 42.83
CA PHE A 64 42.30 -25.44 41.97
C PHE A 64 43.65 -24.93 41.45
N ASP A 65 44.77 -25.42 41.98
CA ASP A 65 46.12 -24.97 41.62
C ASP A 65 46.89 -25.99 40.76
N ASP A 66 46.57 -27.29 40.83
CA ASP A 66 47.24 -28.35 40.05
C ASP A 66 46.41 -28.82 38.83
N GLN A 67 46.87 -28.43 37.64
CA GLN A 67 46.22 -28.78 36.36
C GLN A 67 46.28 -30.29 36.04
N VAL A 68 47.33 -30.99 36.44
CA VAL A 68 47.46 -32.44 36.19
C VAL A 68 46.47 -33.19 37.06
N LEU A 69 46.35 -32.80 38.32
CA LEU A 69 45.39 -33.36 39.27
C LEU A 69 43.94 -33.16 38.80
N ARG A 70 43.59 -31.95 38.35
CA ARG A 70 42.24 -31.68 37.79
C ARG A 70 41.90 -32.58 36.62
N ASN A 71 42.84 -32.73 35.68
CA ASN A 71 42.63 -33.58 34.51
C ASN A 71 42.45 -35.05 34.91
N ASN A 72 43.25 -35.54 35.86
CA ASN A 72 43.17 -36.93 36.33
C ASN A 72 41.84 -37.21 37.05
N ILE A 73 41.39 -36.31 37.93
CA ILE A 73 40.11 -36.41 38.64
C ILE A 73 38.93 -36.33 37.65
N THR A 74 38.97 -35.37 36.74
CA THR A 74 37.94 -35.22 35.70
C THR A 74 37.83 -36.50 34.86
N ASN A 75 38.96 -37.08 34.48
CA ASN A 75 39.00 -38.34 33.73
C ASN A 75 38.49 -39.54 34.54
N ALA A 76 38.78 -39.59 35.84
CA ALA A 76 38.28 -40.66 36.72
C ALA A 76 36.74 -40.62 36.84
N ILE A 77 36.17 -39.43 37.06
CA ILE A 77 34.72 -39.25 37.12
C ILE A 77 34.07 -39.58 35.78
N LYS A 78 34.67 -39.15 34.66
CA LYS A 78 34.21 -39.52 33.31
C LYS A 78 34.23 -41.03 33.07
N ARG A 79 35.22 -41.75 33.59
CA ARG A 79 35.30 -43.23 33.48
C ARG A 79 34.23 -43.92 34.32
N TYR A 80 33.94 -43.41 35.51
CA TYR A 80 32.91 -43.95 36.40
C TYR A 80 31.52 -43.75 35.84
N ASN A 81 31.18 -42.52 35.47
CA ASN A 81 29.95 -42.21 34.78
C ASN A 81 30.12 -40.95 33.91
N PRO A 82 30.18 -41.09 32.58
CA PRO A 82 30.32 -39.97 31.66
C PRO A 82 29.17 -38.94 31.75
N GLU A 83 28.02 -39.32 32.28
CA GLU A 83 26.85 -38.44 32.46
C GLU A 83 27.03 -37.43 33.60
N LEU A 84 27.94 -37.69 34.55
CA LEU A 84 28.11 -36.84 35.73
C LEU A 84 28.90 -35.57 35.42
N ILE A 85 29.85 -35.63 34.48
CA ILE A 85 30.63 -34.49 34.01
C ILE A 85 30.21 -34.23 32.58
N ARG A 86 29.16 -33.44 32.44
CA ARG A 86 28.74 -32.86 31.17
C ARG A 86 28.62 -31.37 31.36
N SER A 87 29.20 -30.64 30.42
CA SER A 87 28.83 -29.24 30.31
C SER A 87 27.36 -29.13 29.95
N SER A 88 26.73 -28.03 30.36
CA SER A 88 25.32 -27.73 30.07
C SER A 88 24.99 -27.90 28.59
N ILE A 89 25.92 -27.56 27.70
CA ILE A 89 25.78 -27.65 26.24
C ILE A 89 26.38 -28.91 25.60
N SER A 90 26.91 -29.86 26.38
CA SER A 90 27.55 -31.07 25.85
C SER A 90 26.64 -31.87 24.91
N HIS A 91 25.33 -31.87 25.16
CA HIS A 91 24.35 -32.51 24.26
C HIS A 91 24.28 -31.79 22.90
N ILE A 92 24.25 -30.45 22.89
CA ILE A 92 24.29 -29.63 21.67
C ILE A 92 25.59 -29.86 20.89
N ILE A 93 26.73 -29.90 21.57
CA ILE A 93 28.03 -30.19 20.93
C ILE A 93 27.98 -31.55 20.23
N ASN A 94 27.57 -32.61 20.93
CA ASN A 94 27.47 -33.96 20.38
C ASN A 94 26.52 -34.02 19.17
N TYR A 95 25.36 -33.36 19.25
CA TYR A 95 24.40 -33.35 18.14
C TYR A 95 24.91 -32.53 16.95
N THR A 96 25.68 -31.48 17.21
CA THR A 96 26.34 -30.66 16.18
C THR A 96 27.43 -31.44 15.48
N GLU A 97 28.30 -32.15 16.22
CA GLU A 97 29.31 -33.05 15.66
C GLU A 97 28.70 -34.10 14.74
N GLU A 98 27.57 -34.69 15.15
CA GLU A 98 26.87 -35.68 14.33
C GLU A 98 26.25 -35.06 13.07
N PHE A 99 25.64 -33.87 13.18
CA PHE A 99 25.01 -33.18 12.05
C PHE A 99 26.04 -32.69 11.03
N PHE A 100 27.20 -32.23 11.49
CA PHE A 100 28.31 -31.71 10.67
C PHE A 100 29.47 -32.71 10.55
N ASN A 101 29.18 -34.01 10.57
CA ASN A 101 30.18 -35.08 10.54
C ASN A 101 31.23 -34.99 9.41
N GLU A 102 30.93 -34.26 8.33
CA GLU A 102 31.82 -34.01 7.18
C GLU A 102 32.56 -32.66 7.22
N CYS A 103 32.27 -31.80 8.21
CA CYS A 103 32.87 -30.45 8.35
C CYS A 103 33.89 -30.41 9.50
N SER A 104 34.78 -29.41 9.51
CA SER A 104 35.59 -29.13 10.70
C SER A 104 34.76 -28.41 11.76
N LEU A 105 34.62 -29.01 12.94
CA LEU A 105 34.01 -28.39 14.10
C LEU A 105 35.09 -27.94 15.08
N ASN A 106 35.07 -26.66 15.45
CA ASN A 106 35.90 -26.10 16.50
C ASN A 106 35.05 -25.59 17.66
N LEU A 107 35.57 -25.69 18.88
CA LEU A 107 34.93 -25.22 20.10
C LEU A 107 35.82 -24.14 20.72
N ALA A 108 35.23 -23.03 21.18
CA ALA A 108 35.96 -22.00 21.92
C ALA A 108 35.14 -21.49 23.11
N GLU A 109 35.80 -21.46 24.27
CA GLU A 109 35.26 -20.92 25.53
C GLU A 109 35.42 -19.39 25.61
N GLU A 110 36.41 -18.85 24.90
CA GLU A 110 36.68 -17.41 24.84
C GLU A 110 36.48 -16.87 23.41
N TRP A 111 36.28 -15.56 23.33
CA TRP A 111 36.14 -14.87 22.04
C TRP A 111 37.38 -15.08 21.17
N CYS A 112 37.17 -15.44 19.90
CA CYS A 112 38.25 -15.68 18.95
C CYS A 112 37.91 -15.16 17.54
N ASN A 113 38.93 -15.08 16.68
CA ASN A 113 38.72 -14.68 15.30
C ASN A 113 37.95 -15.76 14.53
N CYS A 114 36.78 -15.39 14.00
CA CYS A 114 35.88 -16.30 13.30
C CYS A 114 35.95 -16.21 11.76
N SER A 115 36.92 -15.50 11.17
CA SER A 115 37.02 -15.31 9.71
C SER A 115 37.04 -16.60 8.91
N ASP A 116 37.61 -17.66 9.48
CA ASP A 116 37.83 -18.92 8.78
C ASP A 116 36.59 -19.83 8.79
N PHE A 117 35.55 -19.48 9.57
CA PHE A 117 34.34 -20.28 9.73
C PHE A 117 33.21 -19.78 8.81
N ASN A 118 32.41 -20.71 8.27
CA ASN A 118 31.19 -20.35 7.54
C ASN A 118 30.00 -20.23 8.49
N VAL A 119 29.94 -21.11 9.48
CA VAL A 119 28.87 -21.16 10.48
C VAL A 119 29.46 -20.82 11.85
N ILE A 120 28.84 -19.87 12.51
CA ILE A 120 29.19 -19.43 13.87
C ILE A 120 27.95 -19.68 14.74
N ILE A 121 28.04 -20.69 15.60
CA ILE A 121 27.03 -20.95 16.63
C ILE A 121 27.52 -20.26 17.89
N MET A 122 26.77 -19.29 18.40
CA MET A 122 27.24 -18.42 19.49
C MET A 122 26.19 -18.30 20.58
N ASP A 123 26.62 -18.44 21.83
CA ASP A 123 25.75 -18.19 22.97
C ASP A 123 25.39 -16.70 23.10
N TYR A 124 24.15 -16.43 23.50
CA TYR A 124 23.71 -15.08 23.77
C TYR A 124 24.30 -14.53 25.06
N ASP A 125 24.48 -15.34 26.10
CA ASP A 125 24.96 -14.91 27.42
C ASP A 125 26.48 -15.08 27.59
N PHE A 126 27.22 -14.92 26.50
CA PHE A 126 28.64 -15.20 26.40
C PHE A 126 29.50 -14.39 27.41
N GLY A 127 30.01 -15.08 28.45
CA GLY A 127 30.97 -14.54 29.40
C GLY A 127 30.40 -13.57 30.44
N GLY A 128 29.09 -13.57 30.67
CA GLY A 128 28.40 -12.87 31.78
C GLY A 128 28.52 -11.33 31.82
N LYS A 129 29.21 -10.71 30.86
CA LYS A 129 29.47 -9.27 30.77
C LYS A 129 28.95 -8.61 29.49
N TYR A 130 28.79 -9.39 28.43
CA TYR A 130 28.36 -8.93 27.11
C TYR A 130 27.33 -9.88 26.56
N SER A 131 26.39 -9.38 25.77
CA SER A 131 25.55 -10.26 24.96
C SER A 131 26.32 -10.71 23.70
N GLY A 132 26.09 -11.93 23.21
CA GLY A 132 26.68 -12.38 21.95
C GLY A 132 26.35 -11.44 20.78
N LEU A 133 25.23 -10.71 20.84
CA LEU A 133 24.91 -9.66 19.86
C LEU A 133 25.92 -8.51 19.86
N GLU A 134 26.44 -8.11 21.02
CA GLU A 134 27.46 -7.05 21.12
C GLU A 134 28.78 -7.50 20.50
N LYS A 135 29.10 -8.79 20.60
CA LYS A 135 30.29 -9.39 19.99
C LYS A 135 30.25 -9.45 18.47
N LEU A 136 29.08 -9.25 17.85
CA LEU A 136 28.99 -9.14 16.38
C LEU A 136 29.79 -7.95 15.84
N GLU A 137 29.98 -6.87 16.61
CA GLU A 137 30.82 -5.72 16.20
C GLU A 137 32.29 -6.12 16.05
N GLU A 138 32.75 -7.07 16.86
CA GLU A 138 34.13 -7.54 16.89
C GLU A 138 34.41 -8.57 15.79
N LEU A 139 33.38 -9.05 15.07
CA LEU A 139 33.55 -9.99 13.97
C LEU A 139 34.24 -9.31 12.78
N SER A 140 35.46 -9.76 12.49
CA SER A 140 36.20 -9.38 11.29
C SER A 140 35.68 -10.13 10.07
N LEU A 141 34.47 -9.79 9.61
CA LEU A 141 33.84 -10.44 8.46
C LEU A 141 34.47 -9.95 7.14
N GLN A 142 34.75 -10.90 6.26
CA GLN A 142 35.23 -10.63 4.91
C GLN A 142 34.06 -10.39 3.94
N ASN A 143 34.16 -9.36 3.09
CA ASN A 143 33.08 -8.93 2.18
C ASN A 143 32.68 -9.96 1.11
N ASP A 144 33.59 -10.85 0.74
CA ASP A 144 33.44 -11.85 -0.31
C ASP A 144 32.81 -13.16 0.19
N LYS A 145 32.75 -13.36 1.51
CA LYS A 145 32.18 -14.56 2.14
C LYS A 145 30.79 -14.28 2.73
N THR A 146 29.94 -15.30 2.77
CA THR A 146 28.68 -15.26 3.51
C THR A 146 28.84 -16.09 4.79
N TYR A 147 28.52 -15.48 5.93
CA TYR A 147 28.58 -16.08 7.25
C TYR A 147 27.16 -16.40 7.72
N TYR A 148 27.00 -17.53 8.41
CA TYR A 148 25.74 -17.95 9.01
C TYR A 148 25.90 -17.95 10.52
N ILE A 149 25.22 -17.02 11.19
CA ILE A 149 25.34 -16.82 12.63
C ILE A 149 24.07 -17.34 13.29
N ILE A 150 24.23 -18.32 14.18
CA ILE A 150 23.12 -18.95 14.90
C ILE A 150 23.30 -18.61 16.37
N MET A 151 22.41 -17.77 16.88
CA MET A 151 22.36 -17.43 18.30
C MET A 151 21.71 -18.57 19.08
N LEU A 152 22.40 -19.10 20.08
CA LEU A 152 21.85 -20.00 21.09
C LEU A 152 21.53 -19.21 22.34
N SER A 153 20.40 -19.47 23.00
CA SER A 153 20.12 -18.93 24.33
C SER A 153 19.00 -19.70 25.00
N SER A 154 18.98 -19.78 26.32
CA SER A 154 17.80 -20.20 27.10
C SER A 154 16.77 -19.06 27.27
N HIS A 155 17.10 -17.83 26.88
CA HIS A 155 16.20 -16.70 26.98
C HIS A 155 15.32 -16.55 25.74
N SER A 156 13.99 -16.69 25.92
CA SER A 156 13.00 -16.41 24.87
C SER A 156 12.93 -14.93 24.51
N THR A 157 13.44 -14.03 25.37
CA THR A 157 13.48 -12.59 25.13
C THR A 157 14.88 -12.04 25.21
N VAL A 158 15.25 -11.21 24.25
CA VAL A 158 16.58 -10.63 24.08
C VAL A 158 16.49 -9.10 24.12
N GLN A 159 17.45 -8.43 24.74
CA GLN A 159 17.55 -6.97 24.75
C GLN A 159 18.59 -6.45 23.74
N PHE A 160 18.25 -5.37 23.03
CA PHE A 160 19.17 -4.68 22.12
C PHE A 160 18.82 -3.20 21.97
N GLN A 161 19.74 -2.31 22.36
CA GLN A 161 19.59 -0.84 22.33
C GLN A 161 18.23 -0.40 22.91
N ASP A 162 18.03 -0.69 24.20
CA ASP A 162 16.88 -0.33 25.03
C ASP A 162 15.51 -0.94 24.63
N LYS A 163 15.49 -1.92 23.72
CA LYS A 163 14.28 -2.64 23.32
C LYS A 163 14.40 -4.12 23.61
N THR A 164 13.32 -4.70 24.10
CA THR A 164 13.16 -6.15 24.28
C THR A 164 12.47 -6.75 23.06
N TYR A 165 13.01 -7.85 22.57
CA TYR A 165 12.52 -8.61 21.43
C TYR A 165 12.19 -10.02 21.89
N ASP A 166 11.04 -10.52 21.49
CA ASP A 166 10.66 -11.91 21.69
C ASP A 166 11.21 -12.72 20.51
N MET A 167 12.08 -13.68 20.81
CA MET A 167 12.81 -14.47 19.82
C MET A 167 11.98 -15.65 19.31
N LEU A 168 10.90 -16.01 20.01
CA LEU A 168 9.94 -17.03 19.57
C LEU A 168 8.91 -16.46 18.61
N ASP A 169 8.75 -15.12 18.59
CA ASP A 169 7.95 -14.39 17.61
C ASP A 169 8.78 -14.13 16.34
N PRO A 170 8.45 -14.72 15.18
CA PRO A 170 9.24 -14.58 13.96
C PRO A 170 9.40 -13.12 13.49
N GLU A 171 8.39 -12.27 13.68
CA GLU A 171 8.43 -10.87 13.25
C GLU A 171 9.40 -10.06 14.11
N LYS A 172 9.30 -10.21 15.44
CA LYS A 172 10.21 -9.52 16.38
C LYS A 172 11.64 -10.03 16.27
N LYS A 173 11.84 -11.34 16.09
CA LYS A 173 13.14 -11.95 15.79
C LYS A 173 13.78 -11.33 14.54
N GLN A 174 13.05 -11.28 13.42
CA GLN A 174 13.57 -10.68 12.18
C GLN A 174 13.80 -9.18 12.31
N ALA A 175 12.95 -8.46 13.06
CA ALA A 175 13.16 -7.04 13.36
C ALA A 175 14.44 -6.79 14.16
N LEU A 176 14.74 -7.63 15.15
CA LEU A 176 16.01 -7.59 15.89
C LEU A 176 17.19 -7.81 14.95
N PHE A 177 17.21 -8.91 14.19
CA PHE A 177 18.33 -9.23 13.32
C PHE A 177 18.58 -8.19 12.24
N ARG A 178 17.54 -7.59 11.66
CA ARG A 178 17.69 -6.44 10.76
C ARG A 178 18.33 -5.25 11.45
N LYS A 179 17.90 -4.94 12.68
CA LYS A 179 18.45 -3.82 13.46
C LYS A 179 19.91 -4.07 13.84
N CYS A 180 20.25 -5.28 14.28
CA CYS A 180 21.63 -5.67 14.58
C CYS A 180 22.51 -5.66 13.33
N ALA A 181 22.06 -6.30 12.25
CA ALA A 181 22.81 -6.33 11.00
C ALA A 181 23.06 -4.92 10.45
N ASN A 182 22.10 -4.01 10.62
CA ASN A 182 22.25 -2.61 10.23
C ASN A 182 23.18 -1.82 11.16
N HIS A 183 23.09 -2.05 12.45
CA HIS A 183 23.95 -1.37 13.43
C HIS A 183 25.42 -1.73 13.24
N TYR A 184 25.72 -3.00 13.00
CA TYR A 184 27.08 -3.52 12.81
C TYR A 184 27.53 -3.55 11.35
N ASN A 185 26.67 -3.12 10.41
CA ASN A 185 26.97 -3.04 8.98
C ASN A 185 27.34 -4.39 8.34
N ILE A 186 26.66 -5.47 8.73
CA ILE A 186 26.89 -6.86 8.27
C ILE A 186 25.78 -7.39 7.35
N GLN A 187 24.84 -6.56 6.89
CA GLN A 187 23.63 -6.96 6.15
C GLN A 187 23.90 -7.72 4.84
N LEU A 188 25.08 -7.52 4.23
CA LEU A 188 25.51 -8.21 3.01
C LEU A 188 26.54 -9.32 3.25
N MET A 189 26.94 -9.54 4.51
CA MET A 189 27.99 -10.47 4.90
C MET A 189 27.46 -11.63 5.74
N ALA A 190 26.45 -11.40 6.56
CA ALA A 190 25.95 -12.39 7.52
C ALA A 190 24.43 -12.56 7.45
N LEU A 191 24.00 -13.81 7.65
CA LEU A 191 22.61 -14.17 7.89
C LEU A 191 22.49 -14.69 9.32
N LEU A 192 21.53 -14.14 10.08
CA LEU A 192 21.35 -14.44 11.49
C LEU A 192 20.12 -15.32 11.71
N ASN A 193 20.23 -16.28 12.62
CA ASN A 193 19.09 -17.04 13.12
C ASN A 193 19.23 -17.30 14.63
N TYR A 194 18.20 -17.91 15.22
CA TYR A 194 18.11 -18.17 16.65
C TYR A 194 17.61 -19.60 16.91
N ILE A 195 18.17 -20.24 17.93
CA ILE A 195 17.70 -21.51 18.49
C ILE A 195 17.62 -21.35 20.02
N ASN A 196 16.49 -21.75 20.59
CA ASN A 196 16.31 -21.79 22.03
C ASN A 196 16.97 -23.07 22.60
N LYS A 197 17.91 -22.92 23.54
CA LYS A 197 18.62 -24.02 24.20
C LYS A 197 17.65 -24.95 24.93
N ASP A 198 16.60 -24.40 25.54
CA ASP A 198 15.65 -25.17 26.37
C ASP A 198 14.78 -26.12 25.53
N ASP A 199 14.58 -25.81 24.25
CA ASP A 199 13.73 -26.58 23.35
C ASP A 199 14.46 -27.76 22.69
N VAL A 200 15.81 -27.79 22.73
CA VAL A 200 16.64 -28.72 21.93
C VAL A 200 17.41 -29.76 22.76
N TYR A 201 16.89 -30.11 23.94
CA TYR A 201 17.50 -31.15 24.78
C TYR A 201 17.47 -32.55 24.12
N ASP A 202 16.42 -32.84 23.36
CA ASP A 202 16.26 -34.09 22.62
C ASP A 202 16.92 -34.01 21.23
N LYS A 203 17.62 -35.08 20.85
CA LYS A 203 18.32 -35.16 19.56
C LYS A 203 17.41 -34.94 18.36
N ASP A 204 16.23 -35.58 18.32
CA ASP A 204 15.33 -35.47 17.17
C ASP A 204 14.78 -34.05 17.05
N VAL A 205 14.56 -33.39 18.20
CA VAL A 205 14.15 -31.98 18.24
C VAL A 205 15.26 -31.05 17.78
N PHE A 206 16.49 -31.22 18.27
CA PHE A 206 17.66 -30.46 17.81
C PHE A 206 17.85 -30.60 16.29
N ILE A 207 17.86 -31.82 15.78
CA ILE A 207 18.07 -32.10 14.35
C ILE A 207 16.96 -31.45 13.51
N LYS A 208 15.71 -31.50 13.97
CA LYS A 208 14.59 -30.82 13.31
C LYS A 208 14.79 -29.31 13.29
N GLU A 209 15.19 -28.72 14.40
CA GLU A 209 15.32 -27.27 14.56
C GLU A 209 16.51 -26.70 13.81
N ILE A 210 17.69 -27.33 13.91
CA ILE A 210 18.87 -26.94 13.12
C ILE A 210 18.58 -27.10 11.62
N THR A 211 17.85 -28.15 11.21
CA THR A 211 17.43 -28.32 9.81
C THR A 211 16.49 -27.19 9.36
N ARG A 212 15.57 -26.75 10.22
CA ARG A 212 14.66 -25.61 9.95
C ARG A 212 15.45 -24.32 9.77
N VAL A 213 16.39 -24.03 10.68
CA VAL A 213 17.29 -22.87 10.62
C VAL A 213 18.13 -22.87 9.35
N PHE A 214 18.75 -24.00 9.00
CA PHE A 214 19.57 -24.12 7.79
C PHE A 214 18.75 -23.98 6.49
N ARG A 215 17.49 -24.43 6.51
CA ARG A 215 16.55 -24.17 5.42
C ARG A 215 16.31 -22.67 5.25
N GLU A 216 15.98 -21.95 6.32
CA GLU A 216 15.80 -20.50 6.27
C GLU A 216 17.07 -19.79 5.78
N LEU A 217 18.24 -20.15 6.32
CA LEU A 217 19.52 -19.57 5.92
C LEU A 217 19.84 -19.85 4.44
N LYS A 218 19.48 -21.02 3.91
CA LYS A 218 19.64 -21.33 2.48
C LYS A 218 18.75 -20.45 1.61
N SER A 219 17.50 -20.23 2.00
CA SER A 219 16.63 -19.28 1.28
C SER A 219 17.16 -17.85 1.34
N GLY A 220 17.66 -17.44 2.51
CA GLY A 220 18.30 -16.14 2.71
C GLY A 220 19.57 -15.98 1.87
N LYS A 221 20.39 -17.02 1.75
CA LYS A 221 21.60 -17.04 0.91
C LYS A 221 21.23 -16.79 -0.56
N ILE A 222 20.27 -17.53 -1.08
CA ILE A 222 19.84 -17.37 -2.49
C ILE A 222 19.35 -15.93 -2.73
N MET A 223 18.57 -15.37 -1.81
CA MET A 223 18.11 -13.98 -1.90
C MET A 223 19.28 -12.98 -1.81
N LEU A 224 20.24 -13.21 -0.91
CA LEU A 224 21.42 -12.38 -0.75
C LEU A 224 22.31 -12.41 -2.00
N ASP A 225 22.54 -13.58 -2.57
CA ASP A 225 23.31 -13.77 -3.79
C ASP A 225 22.62 -13.05 -4.96
N ALA A 226 21.29 -13.17 -5.11
CA ALA A 226 20.51 -12.44 -6.10
C ALA A 226 20.63 -10.91 -5.92
N ILE A 227 20.56 -10.41 -4.67
CA ILE A 227 20.75 -8.97 -4.37
C ILE A 227 22.18 -8.52 -4.70
N LYS A 228 23.20 -9.33 -4.41
CA LYS A 228 24.60 -9.05 -4.77
C LYS A 228 24.78 -8.97 -6.28
N THR A 229 24.21 -9.91 -7.04
CA THR A 229 24.22 -9.89 -8.51
C THR A 229 23.49 -8.65 -9.06
N ILE A 230 22.30 -8.32 -8.54
CA ILE A 230 21.59 -7.09 -8.93
C ILE A 230 22.43 -5.84 -8.63
N LYS A 231 23.06 -5.76 -7.45
CA LYS A 231 23.92 -4.63 -7.08
C LYS A 231 25.10 -4.49 -8.03
N GLN A 232 25.75 -5.60 -8.38
CA GLN A 232 26.85 -5.60 -9.34
C GLN A 232 26.37 -5.13 -10.72
N LEU A 233 25.26 -5.67 -11.23
CA LEU A 233 24.67 -5.26 -12.49
C LEU A 233 24.31 -3.77 -12.52
N LEU A 234 23.71 -3.26 -11.44
CA LEU A 234 23.38 -1.84 -11.32
C LEU A 234 24.64 -0.97 -11.32
N ASN A 235 25.71 -1.39 -10.62
CA ASN A 235 26.99 -0.67 -10.62
C ASN A 235 27.63 -0.66 -12.01
N GLU A 236 27.71 -1.81 -12.68
CA GLU A 236 28.24 -1.93 -14.03
C GLU A 236 27.42 -1.12 -15.04
N GLY A 237 26.09 -1.25 -15.00
CA GLY A 237 25.17 -0.51 -15.87
C GLY A 237 25.22 1.00 -15.65
N THR A 238 25.39 1.44 -14.40
CA THR A 238 25.55 2.87 -14.06
C THR A 238 26.90 3.39 -14.55
N ASN A 239 28.00 2.65 -14.32
CA ASN A 239 29.33 3.03 -14.79
C ASN A 239 29.39 3.12 -16.32
N GLU A 240 28.78 2.15 -17.00
CA GLU A 240 28.70 2.17 -18.46
C GLU A 240 27.83 3.32 -18.96
N ALA A 241 26.68 3.58 -18.34
CA ALA A 241 25.86 4.74 -18.65
C ALA A 241 26.65 6.05 -18.51
N ILE A 242 27.41 6.20 -17.43
CA ILE A 242 28.28 7.36 -17.19
C ILE A 242 29.36 7.45 -18.27
N ASN A 243 30.04 6.35 -18.61
CA ASN A 243 31.06 6.34 -19.67
C ASN A 243 30.47 6.78 -21.02
N GLN A 244 29.29 6.28 -21.39
CA GLN A 244 28.61 6.69 -22.63
C GLN A 244 28.22 8.18 -22.60
N LEU A 245 27.77 8.70 -21.46
CA LEU A 245 27.49 10.12 -21.28
C LEU A 245 28.77 10.98 -21.36
N LEU A 246 29.88 10.52 -20.80
CA LEU A 246 31.18 11.21 -20.85
C LEU A 246 31.76 11.26 -22.27
N LEU A 247 31.55 10.21 -23.05
CA LEU A 247 31.95 10.14 -24.46
C LEU A 247 31.03 10.96 -25.39
N SER A 248 29.88 11.42 -24.88
CA SER A 248 28.92 12.18 -25.68
C SER A 248 29.42 13.60 -25.97
N ASN A 249 29.25 14.04 -27.22
CA ASN A 249 29.61 15.39 -27.63
C ASN A 249 28.74 16.42 -26.87
N THR A 250 29.40 17.34 -26.16
CA THR A 250 28.73 18.38 -25.35
C THR A 250 27.78 19.26 -26.16
N LYS A 251 28.05 19.50 -27.46
CA LYS A 251 27.14 20.25 -28.34
C LYS A 251 25.86 19.45 -28.66
N THR A 252 25.99 18.14 -28.86
CA THR A 252 24.84 17.25 -29.11
C THR A 252 24.01 17.05 -27.84
N MET A 253 24.66 16.85 -26.69
CA MET A 253 23.98 16.81 -25.40
C MET A 253 23.24 18.12 -25.13
N LYS A 254 23.88 19.28 -25.39
CA LYS A 254 23.23 20.59 -25.29
C LYS A 254 22.02 20.69 -26.23
N ALA A 255 22.12 20.22 -27.48
CA ALA A 255 21.00 20.23 -28.41
C ALA A 255 19.84 19.34 -27.91
N LEU A 256 20.14 18.13 -27.40
CA LEU A 256 19.15 17.25 -26.79
C LEU A 256 18.50 17.87 -25.55
N PHE A 257 19.28 18.49 -24.67
CA PHE A 257 18.77 19.23 -23.52
C PHE A 257 17.87 20.37 -23.98
N VAL A 258 18.31 21.20 -24.93
CA VAL A 258 17.49 22.31 -25.45
C VAL A 258 16.18 21.79 -26.02
N ASP A 259 16.22 20.79 -26.91
CA ASP A 259 15.03 20.25 -27.54
C ASP A 259 14.06 19.60 -26.54
N LYS A 260 14.55 18.93 -25.49
CA LYS A 260 13.69 18.25 -24.50
C LYS A 260 13.30 19.14 -23.33
N VAL A 261 14.24 19.85 -22.71
CA VAL A 261 14.00 20.79 -21.60
C VAL A 261 13.15 21.96 -22.08
N GLU A 262 13.39 22.52 -23.27
CA GLU A 262 12.60 23.67 -23.72
C GLU A 262 11.20 23.28 -24.23
N VAL A 263 11.05 22.13 -24.90
CA VAL A 263 9.77 21.68 -25.47
C VAL A 263 8.92 20.94 -24.45
N GLU A 264 9.52 20.15 -23.56
CA GLU A 264 8.80 19.35 -22.56
C GLU A 264 8.81 20.01 -21.19
N GLY A 265 9.56 21.11 -20.96
CA GLY A 265 9.60 21.98 -19.75
C GLY A 265 9.97 21.30 -18.43
N VAL A 266 10.54 20.11 -18.52
CA VAL A 266 11.20 19.42 -17.41
C VAL A 266 12.43 20.24 -17.02
N SER A 267 12.86 20.23 -15.76
CA SER A 267 14.13 20.88 -15.43
C SER A 267 15.32 20.10 -15.99
N GLU A 268 16.43 20.80 -16.20
CA GLU A 268 17.68 20.25 -16.69
C GLU A 268 18.17 19.11 -15.79
N THR A 269 18.07 19.29 -14.47
CA THR A 269 18.46 18.28 -13.47
C THR A 269 17.58 17.04 -13.54
N THR A 270 16.25 17.21 -13.52
CA THR A 270 15.32 16.09 -13.59
C THR A 270 15.50 15.31 -14.88
N TYR A 271 15.63 15.99 -16.02
CA TYR A 271 15.86 15.34 -17.30
C TYR A 271 17.17 14.55 -17.33
N LEU A 272 18.28 15.11 -16.82
CA LEU A 272 19.56 14.39 -16.78
C LEU A 272 19.49 13.14 -15.90
N VAL A 273 18.86 13.23 -14.73
CA VAL A 273 18.67 12.08 -13.84
C VAL A 273 17.83 11.01 -14.51
N ASP A 274 16.65 11.36 -15.03
CA ASP A 274 15.74 10.41 -15.69
C ASP A 274 16.39 9.76 -16.92
N PHE A 275 17.12 10.55 -17.72
CA PHE A 275 17.85 10.04 -18.88
C PHE A 275 18.96 9.07 -18.47
N SER A 276 19.72 9.40 -17.42
CA SER A 276 20.80 8.53 -16.91
C SER A 276 20.25 7.24 -16.33
N LEU A 277 19.16 7.30 -15.57
CA LEU A 277 18.47 6.12 -15.02
C LEU A 277 17.90 5.24 -16.13
N ALA A 278 17.28 5.82 -17.15
CA ALA A 278 16.77 5.09 -18.31
C ALA A 278 17.91 4.40 -19.09
N LEU A 279 19.05 5.08 -19.25
CA LEU A 279 20.23 4.52 -19.89
C LEU A 279 20.79 3.33 -19.09
N ALA A 280 21.02 3.53 -17.79
CA ALA A 280 21.49 2.48 -16.88
C ALA A 280 20.54 1.27 -16.88
N LYS A 281 19.23 1.50 -16.75
CA LYS A 281 18.19 0.45 -16.83
C LYS A 281 18.28 -0.35 -18.13
N ASN A 282 18.39 0.33 -19.27
CA ASN A 282 18.46 -0.35 -20.57
C ASN A 282 19.78 -1.10 -20.77
N ILE A 283 20.89 -0.63 -20.21
CA ILE A 283 22.17 -1.35 -20.24
C ILE A 283 22.07 -2.62 -19.37
N VAL A 284 21.53 -2.51 -18.16
CA VAL A 284 21.30 -3.66 -17.27
C VAL A 284 20.43 -4.71 -17.96
N TYR A 285 19.32 -4.31 -18.59
CA TYR A 285 18.43 -5.23 -19.28
C TYR A 285 19.03 -5.90 -20.53
N ARG A 286 20.16 -5.41 -21.05
CA ARG A 286 20.88 -6.11 -22.12
C ARG A 286 21.72 -7.27 -21.60
N ASN A 287 22.03 -7.32 -20.30
CA ASN A 287 22.73 -8.44 -19.69
C ASN A 287 21.74 -9.59 -19.40
N VAL A 288 21.31 -10.25 -20.47
CA VAL A 288 20.30 -11.33 -20.41
C VAL A 288 20.78 -12.48 -19.53
N GLU A 289 22.07 -12.84 -19.62
CA GLU A 289 22.65 -13.98 -18.88
C GLU A 289 22.55 -13.77 -17.36
N ALA A 290 22.94 -12.60 -16.86
CA ALA A 290 22.82 -12.29 -15.43
C ALA A 290 21.35 -12.13 -14.99
N MET A 291 20.48 -11.60 -15.84
CA MET A 291 19.04 -11.53 -15.56
C MET A 291 18.39 -12.93 -15.48
N GLU A 292 18.85 -13.87 -16.30
CA GLU A 292 18.43 -15.27 -16.26
C GLU A 292 18.96 -15.98 -15.00
N GLU A 293 20.20 -15.71 -14.59
CA GLU A 293 20.75 -16.19 -13.32
C GLU A 293 19.88 -15.74 -12.13
N ILE A 294 19.59 -14.43 -12.05
CA ILE A 294 18.71 -13.86 -11.00
C ILE A 294 17.32 -14.50 -11.06
N HIS A 295 16.76 -14.68 -12.26
CA HIS A 295 15.47 -15.33 -12.42
C HIS A 295 15.46 -16.75 -11.84
N ASN A 296 16.47 -17.55 -12.18
CA ASN A 296 16.61 -18.92 -11.70
C ASN A 296 16.80 -18.98 -10.18
N GLN A 297 17.57 -18.05 -9.60
CA GLN A 297 17.70 -17.91 -8.15
C GLN A 297 16.35 -17.57 -7.48
N LEU A 298 15.62 -16.59 -8.00
CA LEU A 298 14.33 -16.18 -7.43
C LEU A 298 13.24 -17.25 -7.59
N GLN A 299 13.25 -18.01 -8.70
CA GLN A 299 12.35 -19.16 -8.86
C GLN A 299 12.58 -20.21 -7.77
N GLN A 300 13.84 -20.46 -7.37
CA GLN A 300 14.13 -21.38 -6.28
C GLN A 300 13.54 -20.91 -4.95
N VAL A 301 13.51 -19.60 -4.69
CA VAL A 301 12.94 -19.02 -3.45
C VAL A 301 11.42 -19.12 -3.41
N GLN A 302 10.73 -18.99 -4.55
CA GLN A 302 9.26 -19.05 -4.62
C GLN A 302 8.67 -20.39 -4.12
N GLY A 303 9.44 -21.47 -4.16
CA GLY A 303 9.03 -22.78 -3.66
C GLY A 303 9.09 -22.95 -2.14
N TRP A 304 9.58 -21.95 -1.39
CA TRP A 304 9.83 -22.09 0.05
C TRP A 304 8.61 -21.67 0.88
N PRO A 305 8.25 -22.45 1.91
CA PRO A 305 7.20 -22.04 2.84
C PRO A 305 7.67 -20.83 3.65
N CYS A 306 6.86 -19.77 3.65
CA CYS A 306 7.11 -18.60 4.49
C CYS A 306 6.42 -18.81 5.84
N GLU A 307 7.14 -18.63 6.96
CA GLU A 307 6.52 -18.66 8.30
C GLU A 307 5.75 -17.36 8.57
N VAL A 308 6.24 -16.23 8.04
CA VAL A 308 5.56 -14.94 8.06
C VAL A 308 4.74 -14.80 6.79
N TRP A 309 3.52 -15.34 6.81
CA TRP A 309 2.51 -15.03 5.80
C TRP A 309 2.05 -13.61 6.05
N ASP A 310 2.71 -12.64 5.43
CA ASP A 310 2.08 -11.49 4.77
C ASP A 310 2.94 -10.22 4.78
N TYR A 311 2.90 -9.50 3.65
CA TYR A 311 3.14 -8.05 3.57
C TYR A 311 2.25 -7.24 4.55
N GLU A 312 1.18 -7.87 5.03
CA GLU A 312 0.25 -7.43 6.06
C GLU A 312 0.75 -7.56 7.48
N THR A 313 1.83 -8.28 7.79
CA THR A 313 2.35 -8.41 9.18
C THR A 313 3.73 -7.78 9.30
N ASP A 314 4.66 -8.00 8.36
CA ASP A 314 6.01 -7.43 8.44
C ASP A 314 6.06 -5.91 8.17
N GLN A 315 6.29 -5.12 9.22
CA GLN A 315 6.43 -3.66 9.15
C GLN A 315 7.50 -3.19 8.14
N HIS A 316 8.64 -3.90 8.04
CA HIS A 316 9.72 -3.48 7.15
C HIS A 316 9.32 -3.61 5.68
N MET A 317 8.64 -4.70 5.33
CA MET A 317 8.10 -4.87 3.97
C MET A 317 7.04 -3.82 3.64
N ARG A 318 6.23 -3.41 4.63
CA ARG A 318 5.29 -2.28 4.46
C ARG A 318 6.02 -0.97 4.20
N ASP A 319 7.13 -0.72 4.89
CA ASP A 319 7.93 0.49 4.71
C ASP A 319 8.63 0.52 3.35
N LEU A 320 9.23 -0.60 2.92
CA LEU A 320 9.81 -0.72 1.57
C LEU A 320 8.77 -0.49 0.48
N ARG A 321 7.56 -1.04 0.65
CA ARG A 321 6.46 -0.83 -0.29
C ARG A 321 5.95 0.61 -0.28
N ARG A 322 5.92 1.27 0.89
CA ARG A 322 5.57 2.70 0.97
C ARG A 322 6.57 3.54 0.18
N ILE A 323 7.87 3.32 0.35
CA ILE A 323 8.94 4.01 -0.39
C ILE A 323 8.81 3.76 -1.90
N GLN A 324 8.48 2.53 -2.30
CA GLN A 324 8.26 2.19 -3.71
C GLN A 324 7.04 2.91 -4.31
N LEU A 325 5.93 3.01 -3.56
CA LEU A 325 4.65 3.46 -4.11
C LEU A 325 4.39 4.96 -3.93
N LEU A 326 5.07 5.63 -2.99
CA LEU A 326 4.80 7.01 -2.62
C LEU A 326 6.10 7.80 -2.45
N ASP A 327 6.30 8.80 -3.29
CA ASP A 327 7.35 9.80 -3.13
C ASP A 327 6.86 10.95 -2.24
N GLU A 328 7.24 10.89 -0.96
CA GLU A 328 6.90 11.88 0.06
C GLU A 328 7.80 13.12 0.01
N SER A 329 8.96 13.00 -0.65
CA SER A 329 9.98 14.04 -0.75
C SER A 329 9.76 15.03 -1.90
N VAL A 330 8.66 14.87 -2.66
CA VAL A 330 8.26 15.71 -3.79
C VAL A 330 8.20 17.21 -3.45
N ASN A 331 7.81 17.55 -2.21
CA ASN A 331 7.72 18.94 -1.76
C ASN A 331 9.07 19.55 -1.40
N GLU A 332 9.99 18.77 -0.82
CA GLU A 332 11.35 19.23 -0.48
C GLU A 332 12.12 19.66 -1.72
N ARG A 333 11.83 18.99 -2.84
CA ARG A 333 12.36 19.33 -4.17
C ARG A 333 11.58 20.43 -4.87
N TYR A 334 10.50 20.96 -4.28
CA TYR A 334 9.61 21.95 -4.88
C TYR A 334 9.03 21.49 -6.22
N GLU A 335 8.82 20.20 -6.45
CA GLU A 335 8.45 19.75 -7.80
C GLU A 335 7.10 20.32 -8.27
N PRO A 336 6.95 20.60 -9.58
CA PRO A 336 5.66 20.96 -10.17
C PRO A 336 4.58 19.94 -9.84
N ILE A 337 3.32 20.38 -9.83
CA ILE A 337 2.18 19.48 -9.65
C ILE A 337 2.04 18.54 -10.85
N MET A 338 1.92 17.24 -10.60
CA MET A 338 1.82 16.20 -11.63
C MET A 338 0.71 15.20 -11.34
N PHE A 339 0.32 14.45 -12.38
CA PHE A 339 -0.55 13.28 -12.28
C PHE A 339 -0.04 12.32 -11.20
N GLY A 340 -0.94 11.88 -10.31
CA GLY A 340 -0.59 11.03 -9.16
C GLY A 340 -0.21 11.79 -7.89
N ASP A 341 -0.10 13.12 -7.92
CA ASP A 341 0.07 13.91 -6.69
C ASP A 341 -1.10 13.66 -5.73
N VAL A 342 -0.77 13.39 -4.47
CA VAL A 342 -1.71 13.16 -3.38
C VAL A 342 -1.82 14.42 -2.54
N PHE A 343 -3.05 14.82 -2.28
CA PHE A 343 -3.41 16.00 -1.51
C PHE A 343 -4.20 15.60 -0.26
N GLU A 344 -4.09 16.39 0.79
CA GLU A 344 -5.00 16.40 1.92
C GLU A 344 -5.90 17.63 1.81
N LEU A 345 -7.21 17.39 1.97
CA LEU A 345 -8.26 18.38 1.89
C LEU A 345 -9.07 18.38 3.18
N ASP A 346 -9.42 19.55 3.70
CA ASP A 346 -10.42 19.68 4.79
C ASP A 346 -11.83 19.71 4.18
N ILE A 347 -12.54 18.58 4.25
CA ILE A 347 -13.92 18.43 3.81
C ILE A 347 -14.77 18.22 5.05
N ASP A 348 -15.65 19.17 5.36
CA ASP A 348 -16.54 19.15 6.52
C ASP A 348 -15.85 18.90 7.88
N GLY A 349 -14.63 19.44 8.06
CA GLY A 349 -13.85 19.28 9.29
C GLY A 349 -13.05 17.98 9.34
N LYS A 350 -13.08 17.17 8.28
CA LYS A 350 -12.33 15.92 8.16
C LYS A 350 -11.24 16.01 7.10
N ILE A 351 -10.01 15.71 7.50
CA ILE A 351 -8.88 15.63 6.57
C ILE A 351 -9.04 14.38 5.70
N THR A 352 -9.27 14.59 4.41
CA THR A 352 -9.49 13.55 3.41
C THR A 352 -8.35 13.57 2.41
N LYS A 353 -7.71 12.41 2.15
CA LYS A 353 -6.70 12.30 1.10
C LYS A 353 -7.38 12.28 -0.28
N ALA A 354 -6.73 12.82 -1.29
CA ALA A 354 -7.22 12.86 -2.65
C ALA A 354 -6.08 12.72 -3.65
N VAL A 355 -6.25 11.91 -4.70
CA VAL A 355 -5.25 11.72 -5.77
C VAL A 355 -5.63 12.46 -7.04
N LEU A 356 -4.67 13.16 -7.66
CA LEU A 356 -4.89 13.89 -8.90
C LEU A 356 -4.86 12.98 -10.13
N LEU A 357 -5.98 12.97 -10.88
CA LEU A 357 -6.17 12.11 -12.05
C LEU A 357 -6.29 12.84 -13.40
N SER A 358 -6.24 14.18 -13.45
CA SER A 358 -6.19 14.89 -14.75
C SER A 358 -5.02 14.37 -15.57
N GLN A 359 -5.25 13.94 -16.81
CA GLN A 359 -4.35 13.06 -17.57
C GLN A 359 -2.98 13.72 -17.79
N VAL A 360 -1.97 12.89 -18.09
CA VAL A 360 -0.58 13.30 -18.31
C VAL A 360 -0.42 14.32 -19.46
N CYS A 361 -1.39 14.39 -20.38
CA CYS A 361 -1.47 15.41 -21.44
C CYS A 361 -2.04 16.77 -20.99
N ASP A 362 -2.51 16.90 -19.75
CA ASP A 362 -3.36 18.03 -19.33
C ASP A 362 -2.62 19.09 -18.50
N LEU A 363 -1.39 18.81 -18.05
CA LEU A 363 -0.76 19.62 -17.00
C LEU A 363 0.10 20.77 -17.54
N VAL A 364 0.72 20.65 -18.72
CA VAL A 364 1.10 21.77 -19.62
C VAL A 364 1.44 21.15 -20.99
N THR A 365 0.68 21.37 -22.08
CA THR A 365 1.29 21.22 -23.42
C THR A 365 2.19 22.41 -23.65
N ARG A 366 3.50 22.17 -23.52
CA ARG A 366 4.57 23.16 -23.62
C ARG A 366 4.98 23.44 -25.08
N LYS A 367 4.20 22.98 -26.06
CA LYS A 367 4.34 23.39 -27.46
C LYS A 367 3.78 24.80 -27.64
N LEU A 368 4.66 25.80 -27.58
CA LEU A 368 4.38 27.10 -28.19
C LEU A 368 4.26 26.86 -29.70
N LYS A 369 3.07 26.97 -30.30
CA LYS A 369 2.95 26.84 -31.77
C LYS A 369 3.50 28.10 -32.47
N LYS A 370 3.70 29.21 -31.74
CA LYS A 370 4.28 30.47 -32.22
C LYS A 370 5.20 31.12 -31.18
N LYS A 371 6.16 31.91 -31.65
CA LYS A 371 7.13 32.69 -30.82
C LYS A 371 6.47 33.60 -29.77
N ASP A 372 5.20 33.96 -29.94
CA ASP A 372 4.45 34.87 -29.08
C ASP A 372 3.33 34.19 -28.28
N GLU A 373 3.15 32.87 -28.42
CA GLU A 373 2.21 32.12 -27.58
C GLU A 373 2.85 31.81 -26.22
N PHE A 374 2.03 31.69 -25.18
CA PHE A 374 2.50 31.43 -23.82
C PHE A 374 2.14 30.01 -23.36
N PRO A 375 2.95 29.39 -22.48
CA PRO A 375 2.59 28.10 -21.90
C PRO A 375 1.31 28.26 -21.08
N ASN A 376 0.26 27.55 -21.48
CA ASN A 376 -0.98 27.44 -20.73
C ASN A 376 -1.18 25.97 -20.33
N ARG A 377 -1.84 25.74 -19.20
CA ARG A 377 -2.41 24.42 -18.91
C ARG A 377 -3.47 24.08 -19.96
N ASN A 378 -3.54 22.81 -20.34
CA ASN A 378 -4.62 22.33 -21.22
C ASN A 378 -5.95 22.34 -20.49
N ASP A 379 -5.95 21.96 -19.21
CA ASP A 379 -7.12 22.06 -18.35
C ASP A 379 -6.94 23.09 -17.25
N SER A 380 -7.97 23.93 -17.09
CA SER A 380 -8.04 24.95 -16.04
C SER A 380 -8.46 24.39 -14.67
N ILE A 381 -8.76 23.09 -14.63
CA ILE A 381 -9.40 22.38 -13.53
C ILE A 381 -8.76 20.99 -13.36
N GLY A 382 -8.38 20.65 -12.13
CA GLY A 382 -7.88 19.33 -11.74
C GLY A 382 -8.98 18.48 -11.12
N THR A 383 -9.05 17.21 -11.53
CA THR A 383 -9.96 16.23 -10.92
C THR A 383 -9.22 15.41 -9.87
N LEU A 384 -9.69 15.49 -8.63
CA LEU A 384 -9.16 14.75 -7.50
C LEU A 384 -10.11 13.63 -7.10
N VAL A 385 -9.64 12.38 -7.08
CA VAL A 385 -10.42 11.26 -6.53
C VAL A 385 -10.17 11.16 -5.04
N LEU A 386 -11.24 11.07 -4.26
CA LEU A 386 -11.18 11.11 -2.81
C LEU A 386 -10.98 9.73 -2.19
N GLN A 387 -10.29 9.73 -1.04
CA GLN A 387 -10.31 8.64 -0.10
C GLN A 387 -11.72 8.46 0.48
N ASN A 388 -12.14 7.20 0.59
CA ASN A 388 -13.30 6.80 1.38
C ASN A 388 -12.83 6.22 2.72
N PHE A 389 -13.53 6.58 3.80
CA PHE A 389 -13.22 6.12 5.15
C PHE A 389 -13.99 4.87 5.55
N ILE A 390 -14.96 4.47 4.74
CA ILE A 390 -15.68 3.21 4.88
C ILE A 390 -15.03 2.25 3.88
N SER A 391 -14.72 1.03 4.32
CA SER A 391 -14.24 -0.02 3.43
C SER A 391 -15.21 -0.16 2.26
N GLY A 392 -14.68 -0.04 1.06
CA GLY A 392 -15.44 -0.17 -0.18
C GLY A 392 -15.09 -1.48 -0.86
N GLU A 393 -16.10 -2.22 -1.31
CA GLU A 393 -15.91 -3.43 -2.11
C GLU A 393 -16.40 -3.22 -3.55
N GLY A 394 -15.79 -3.94 -4.48
CA GLY A 394 -16.13 -3.94 -5.91
C GLY A 394 -15.31 -2.99 -6.78
N ASN A 395 -15.64 -2.97 -8.07
CA ASN A 395 -14.82 -2.37 -9.15
C ASN A 395 -14.74 -0.83 -9.14
N ASN A 396 -15.32 -0.17 -8.14
CA ASN A 396 -15.32 1.30 -8.02
C ASN A 396 -14.32 1.81 -6.97
N TYR A 397 -13.58 0.89 -6.35
CA TYR A 397 -12.62 1.20 -5.30
C TYR A 397 -11.24 0.68 -5.69
N HIS A 398 -10.22 1.49 -5.46
CA HIS A 398 -8.85 0.99 -5.39
C HIS A 398 -8.43 0.93 -3.93
N LYS A 399 -8.33 -0.29 -3.39
CA LYS A 399 -7.73 -0.53 -2.07
C LYS A 399 -6.21 -0.54 -2.24
N MET A 400 -5.53 0.31 -1.49
CA MET A 400 -4.09 0.26 -1.35
C MET A 400 -3.68 0.41 0.10
N ARG A 401 -2.52 -0.15 0.46
CA ARG A 401 -1.91 0.03 1.77
C ARG A 401 -0.62 0.82 1.62
N LEU A 402 -0.48 1.89 2.39
CA LEU A 402 0.72 2.74 2.45
C LEU A 402 1.28 2.69 3.87
N GLY A 403 2.32 1.89 4.09
CA GLY A 403 2.80 1.58 5.44
C GLY A 403 1.72 0.89 6.26
N ASN A 404 1.31 1.50 7.37
CA ASN A 404 0.27 0.98 8.26
C ASN A 404 -1.13 1.49 7.92
N GLU A 405 -1.25 2.40 6.95
CA GLU A 405 -2.53 2.98 6.59
C GLU A 405 -3.16 2.23 5.41
N GLU A 406 -4.41 1.82 5.57
CA GLU A 406 -5.25 1.40 4.45
C GLU A 406 -6.00 2.58 3.85
N ILE A 407 -5.86 2.77 2.54
CA ILE A 407 -6.50 3.84 1.79
C ILE A 407 -7.40 3.20 0.72
N PHE A 408 -8.66 3.64 0.70
CA PHE A 408 -9.65 3.23 -0.30
C PHE A 408 -9.95 4.43 -1.19
N TRP A 409 -9.45 4.44 -2.42
CA TRP A 409 -9.80 5.49 -3.38
C TRP A 409 -11.16 5.16 -4.01
N ASP A 410 -12.17 5.99 -3.77
CA ASP A 410 -13.50 5.82 -4.38
C ASP A 410 -13.59 6.70 -5.62
N VAL A 411 -13.42 6.10 -6.79
CA VAL A 411 -13.40 6.83 -8.07
C VAL A 411 -14.73 7.49 -8.45
N ARG A 412 -15.81 7.25 -7.67
CA ARG A 412 -17.09 7.97 -7.81
C ARG A 412 -17.11 9.27 -7.01
N LYS A 413 -16.32 9.35 -5.93
CA LYS A 413 -16.19 10.53 -5.09
C LYS A 413 -15.04 11.38 -5.62
N ARG A 414 -15.37 12.55 -6.16
CA ARG A 414 -14.38 13.47 -6.72
C ARG A 414 -14.57 14.89 -6.24
N GLU A 415 -13.46 15.59 -6.12
CA GLU A 415 -13.42 17.04 -5.98
C GLU A 415 -12.80 17.66 -7.22
N ILE A 416 -13.27 18.86 -7.52
CA ILE A 416 -12.89 19.62 -8.69
C ILE A 416 -12.21 20.90 -8.19
N ILE A 417 -10.91 21.02 -8.42
CA ILE A 417 -10.13 22.15 -7.90
C ILE A 417 -9.43 22.85 -9.06
N PRO A 418 -9.49 24.20 -9.16
CA PRO A 418 -8.71 24.93 -10.15
C PRO A 418 -7.23 24.58 -10.04
N THR A 419 -6.62 24.21 -11.16
CA THR A 419 -5.23 23.74 -11.21
C THR A 419 -4.24 24.75 -10.67
N ASP A 420 -4.52 26.03 -10.93
CA ASP A 420 -3.78 27.17 -10.41
C ASP A 420 -3.61 27.13 -8.88
N ILE A 421 -4.65 26.67 -8.17
CA ILE A 421 -4.64 26.59 -6.70
C ILE A 421 -3.82 25.39 -6.24
N LEU A 422 -3.87 24.28 -6.99
CA LEU A 422 -2.99 23.14 -6.75
C LEU A 422 -1.53 23.52 -6.98
N ASP A 423 -1.23 24.30 -8.02
CA ASP A 423 0.13 24.77 -8.33
C ASP A 423 0.75 25.59 -7.17
N LEU A 424 -0.06 26.24 -6.33
CA LEU A 424 0.42 26.92 -5.13
C LEU A 424 1.08 25.98 -4.10
N CYS A 425 0.74 24.68 -4.12
CA CYS A 425 1.38 23.68 -3.26
C CYS A 425 2.86 23.46 -3.62
N SER A 426 3.31 23.85 -4.82
CA SER A 426 4.72 23.74 -5.22
C SER A 426 5.62 24.85 -4.66
N LEU A 427 5.05 25.87 -4.00
CA LEU A 427 5.77 27.07 -3.56
C LEU A 427 6.49 26.93 -2.21
N ASN A 428 6.22 25.86 -1.46
CA ASN A 428 6.82 25.59 -0.17
C ASN A 428 7.06 24.09 0.06
N ASP A 429 8.01 23.81 0.92
CA ASP A 429 8.41 22.48 1.39
C ASP A 429 7.31 21.75 2.18
N LEU A 430 6.39 22.48 2.81
CA LEU A 430 5.24 21.90 3.49
C LEU A 430 4.11 21.45 2.53
N GLY A 431 4.23 21.73 1.23
CA GLY A 431 3.21 21.40 0.23
C GLY A 431 1.88 22.14 0.39
N LYS A 432 1.81 23.19 1.22
CA LYS A 432 0.56 23.91 1.52
C LYS A 432 0.20 24.87 0.40
N ALA A 433 -1.04 24.87 -0.07
CA ALA A 433 -1.51 25.86 -1.04
C ALA A 433 -1.53 27.26 -0.40
N SER A 434 -0.48 28.05 -0.60
CA SER A 434 -0.39 29.40 -0.03
C SER A 434 0.43 30.35 -0.89
N VAL A 435 0.05 31.63 -0.85
CA VAL A 435 0.69 32.72 -1.56
C VAL A 435 1.11 33.78 -0.54
N PRO A 436 2.42 33.91 -0.25
CA PRO A 436 2.93 35.04 0.53
C PRO A 436 2.83 36.33 -0.29
N PHE A 437 2.44 37.43 0.35
CA PHE A 437 2.25 38.72 -0.34
C PHE A 437 3.56 39.42 -0.70
N ASP A 438 4.64 39.14 0.02
CA ASP A 438 5.99 39.67 -0.24
C ASP A 438 6.95 38.59 -0.77
N ILE A 439 6.46 37.72 -1.66
CA ILE A 439 7.31 36.67 -2.24
C ILE A 439 8.14 37.22 -3.41
N LYS A 440 9.46 37.11 -3.28
CA LYS A 440 10.37 37.12 -4.44
C LYS A 440 10.55 35.69 -4.91
N LEU A 441 9.86 35.35 -6.00
CA LEU A 441 9.92 34.00 -6.55
C LEU A 441 11.28 33.79 -7.24
N GLU A 442 12.08 32.89 -6.69
CA GLU A 442 13.30 32.38 -7.33
C GLU A 442 13.02 31.05 -8.05
N ARG A 443 13.73 30.80 -9.15
CA ARG A 443 13.61 29.54 -9.89
C ARG A 443 14.19 28.40 -9.07
N LYS A 444 13.37 27.40 -8.72
CA LYS A 444 13.81 26.15 -8.08
C LYS A 444 14.49 25.23 -9.11
N PHE A 445 15.42 24.37 -8.66
CA PHE A 445 16.17 23.46 -9.55
C PHE A 445 15.28 22.43 -10.26
N SER A 446 14.14 22.08 -9.66
CA SER A 446 13.12 21.20 -10.25
C SER A 446 12.19 21.92 -11.22
N TRP A 447 12.29 23.26 -11.34
CA TRP A 447 11.46 24.05 -12.24
C TRP A 447 12.19 24.28 -13.56
N GLY A 448 11.63 23.77 -14.66
CA GLY A 448 11.99 24.23 -16.00
C GLY A 448 11.72 25.74 -16.16
N ARG A 449 12.39 26.39 -17.11
CA ARG A 449 12.23 27.84 -17.37
C ARG A 449 10.77 28.21 -17.69
N GLN A 450 10.08 27.34 -18.41
CA GLN A 450 8.68 27.48 -18.82
C GLN A 450 7.75 27.45 -17.60
N TYR A 451 7.93 26.46 -16.70
CA TYR A 451 7.13 26.36 -15.49
C TYR A 451 7.36 27.54 -14.55
N TYR A 452 8.61 27.95 -14.36
CA TYR A 452 8.94 29.15 -13.59
C TYR A 452 8.23 30.40 -14.14
N THR A 453 8.28 30.61 -15.46
CA THR A 453 7.61 31.74 -16.12
C THR A 453 6.09 31.69 -15.92
N TYR A 454 5.49 30.50 -16.01
CA TYR A 454 4.07 30.27 -15.76
C TYR A 454 3.70 30.61 -14.31
N ILE A 455 4.42 30.08 -13.32
CA ILE A 455 4.16 30.33 -11.90
C ILE A 455 4.32 31.80 -11.53
N GLN A 456 5.34 32.49 -12.05
CA GLN A 456 5.48 33.94 -11.83
C GLN A 456 4.25 34.71 -12.31
N ARG A 457 3.72 34.36 -13.49
CA ARG A 457 2.54 35.01 -14.06
C ARG A 457 1.25 34.63 -13.37
N LEU A 458 1.20 33.44 -12.77
CA LEU A 458 0.08 32.99 -11.98
C LEU A 458 -0.01 33.75 -10.65
N ILE A 459 1.12 33.86 -9.95
CA ILE A 459 1.17 34.40 -8.60
C ILE A 459 0.96 35.92 -8.56
N GLN A 460 1.53 36.68 -9.50
CA GLN A 460 1.49 38.15 -9.42
C GLN A 460 0.05 38.73 -9.43
N PRO A 461 -0.86 38.29 -10.33
CA PRO A 461 -2.27 38.67 -10.26
C PRO A 461 -2.94 38.18 -8.97
N MET A 462 -2.66 36.95 -8.54
CA MET A 462 -3.24 36.40 -7.31
C MET A 462 -2.85 37.20 -6.07
N ILE A 463 -1.60 37.67 -5.95
CA ILE A 463 -1.17 38.53 -4.84
C ILE A 463 -1.99 39.82 -4.84
N LYS A 464 -2.09 40.47 -6.00
CA LYS A 464 -2.88 41.71 -6.12
C LYS A 464 -4.33 41.47 -5.71
N ASP A 465 -4.96 40.44 -6.26
CA ASP A 465 -6.37 40.13 -5.98
C ASP A 465 -6.59 39.76 -4.50
N PHE A 466 -5.68 38.98 -3.90
CA PHE A 466 -5.81 38.52 -2.52
C PHE A 466 -5.46 39.60 -1.49
N THR A 467 -4.60 40.56 -1.82
CA THR A 467 -4.28 41.68 -0.92
C THR A 467 -5.47 42.61 -0.71
N GLU A 468 -6.40 42.71 -1.67
CA GLU A 468 -7.63 43.51 -1.58
C GLU A 468 -8.64 42.99 -0.54
N TYR A 469 -8.57 41.71 -0.15
CA TYR A 469 -9.45 41.15 0.88
C TYR A 469 -9.06 41.63 2.28
N SER A 470 -10.02 41.71 3.21
CA SER A 470 -9.70 41.91 4.64
C SER A 470 -9.08 40.64 5.25
N ASN A 471 -8.41 40.75 6.40
CA ASN A 471 -7.93 39.56 7.10
C ASN A 471 -9.13 38.71 7.58
N GLY A 472 -9.04 37.39 7.47
CA GLY A 472 -10.10 36.47 7.87
C GLY A 472 -10.37 35.35 6.87
N ARG A 473 -11.55 34.74 7.00
CA ARG A 473 -12.02 33.65 6.14
C ARG A 473 -12.92 34.20 5.04
N HIS A 474 -12.68 33.77 3.82
CA HIS A 474 -13.37 34.21 2.60
C HIS A 474 -13.81 33.02 1.75
N TYR A 475 -14.88 33.21 1.00
CA TYR A 475 -15.33 32.28 -0.04
C TYR A 475 -15.09 32.92 -1.40
N LEU A 476 -14.13 32.38 -2.14
CA LEU A 476 -13.70 32.88 -3.44
C LEU A 476 -14.37 32.06 -4.54
N ARG A 477 -15.06 32.73 -5.47
CA ARG A 477 -15.49 32.10 -6.72
C ARG A 477 -14.39 32.27 -7.76
N TYR A 478 -13.64 31.20 -8.05
CA TYR A 478 -12.49 31.20 -8.96
C TYR A 478 -12.66 30.12 -10.02
N LYS A 479 -12.59 30.51 -11.31
CA LYS A 479 -12.74 29.60 -12.47
C LYS A 479 -13.92 28.61 -12.32
N GLY A 480 -15.08 29.13 -11.90
CA GLY A 480 -16.31 28.34 -11.75
C GLY A 480 -16.41 27.52 -10.46
N SER A 481 -15.36 27.46 -9.63
CA SER A 481 -15.34 26.74 -8.34
C SER A 481 -15.46 27.70 -7.17
N THR A 482 -16.09 27.26 -6.07
CA THR A 482 -16.12 28.03 -4.81
C THR A 482 -15.09 27.46 -3.86
N LEU A 483 -14.10 28.27 -3.46
CA LEU A 483 -12.99 27.87 -2.63
C LEU A 483 -12.99 28.64 -1.32
N LYS A 484 -12.59 27.95 -0.25
CA LYS A 484 -12.40 28.54 1.07
C LYS A 484 -10.97 29.04 1.19
N MET A 485 -10.81 30.35 1.29
CA MET A 485 -9.52 31.03 1.44
C MET A 485 -9.41 31.65 2.84
N TYR A 486 -8.23 31.57 3.43
CA TYR A 486 -7.89 32.27 4.65
C TYR A 486 -6.80 33.30 4.36
N LYS A 487 -7.00 34.52 4.84
CA LYS A 487 -6.03 35.61 4.70
C LYS A 487 -5.57 36.09 6.08
N ASN A 488 -4.26 36.25 6.25
CA ASN A 488 -3.69 37.08 7.30
C ASN A 488 -2.91 38.25 6.68
N SER A 489 -2.16 39.01 7.48
CA SER A 489 -1.37 40.15 7.00
C SER A 489 -0.23 39.76 6.03
N GLU A 490 0.20 38.50 6.04
CA GLU A 490 1.42 38.06 5.35
C GLU A 490 1.14 37.20 4.12
N LYS A 491 0.03 36.47 4.11
CA LYS A 491 -0.29 35.50 3.06
C LYS A 491 -1.78 35.19 2.94
N ALA A 492 -2.15 34.66 1.78
CA ALA A 492 -3.38 33.91 1.58
C ALA A 492 -3.08 32.41 1.53
N TYR A 493 -3.95 31.57 2.10
CA TYR A 493 -3.80 30.12 2.06
C TYR A 493 -5.15 29.39 1.95
N PHE A 494 -5.10 28.19 1.39
CA PHE A 494 -6.24 27.30 1.18
C PHE A 494 -6.05 26.04 2.03
N SER A 495 -7.16 25.39 2.40
CA SER A 495 -7.14 24.12 3.17
C SER A 495 -6.77 22.92 2.28
N ILE A 496 -5.65 23.02 1.57
CA ILE A 496 -5.13 22.02 0.63
C ILE A 496 -3.63 21.86 0.88
N ARG A 497 -3.17 20.61 0.99
CA ARG A 497 -1.75 20.29 1.17
C ARG A 497 -1.35 19.12 0.29
N ARG A 498 -0.33 19.24 -0.55
CA ARG A 498 0.28 18.09 -1.22
C ARG A 498 1.12 17.31 -0.21
N VAL A 499 0.95 16.00 -0.14
CA VAL A 499 1.65 15.12 0.81
C VAL A 499 2.58 14.11 0.14
N GLY A 500 2.46 13.90 -1.16
CA GLY A 500 3.35 13.03 -1.91
C GLY A 500 2.91 12.85 -3.35
N ARG A 501 3.59 11.97 -4.08
CA ARG A 501 3.21 11.52 -5.43
C ARG A 501 3.19 10.01 -5.48
N LEU A 502 2.06 9.45 -5.92
CA LEU A 502 1.93 8.02 -6.14
C LEU A 502 2.70 7.58 -7.37
N ASP A 503 3.18 6.34 -7.33
CA ASP A 503 3.73 5.66 -8.48
C ASP A 503 2.75 5.71 -9.69
N LYS A 504 3.34 5.78 -10.88
CA LYS A 504 2.61 5.95 -12.13
C LYS A 504 1.72 4.75 -12.45
N GLU A 505 2.14 3.52 -12.15
CA GLU A 505 1.33 2.32 -12.43
C GLU A 505 0.09 2.28 -11.53
N VAL A 506 0.26 2.58 -10.24
CA VAL A 506 -0.85 2.71 -9.28
C VAL A 506 -1.81 3.82 -9.72
N THR A 507 -1.28 5.00 -10.04
CA THR A 507 -2.13 6.12 -10.45
C THR A 507 -2.87 5.82 -11.75
N ASN A 508 -2.21 5.18 -12.73
CA ASN A 508 -2.86 4.73 -13.97
C ASN A 508 -3.96 3.71 -13.71
N HIS A 509 -3.78 2.81 -12.74
CA HIS A 509 -4.83 1.88 -12.35
C HIS A 509 -6.05 2.61 -11.79
N ILE A 510 -5.85 3.59 -10.88
CA ILE A 510 -6.95 4.43 -10.37
C ILE A 510 -7.61 5.21 -11.51
N LEU A 511 -6.83 5.79 -12.42
CA LEU A 511 -7.32 6.46 -13.62
C LEU A 511 -8.14 5.52 -14.50
N ASN A 512 -7.69 4.28 -14.72
CA ASN A 512 -8.42 3.29 -15.51
C ASN A 512 -9.75 2.93 -14.85
N LEU A 513 -9.80 2.77 -13.53
CA LEU A 513 -11.06 2.58 -12.80
C LEU A 513 -11.98 3.79 -12.96
N TYR A 514 -11.44 5.00 -12.84
CA TYR A 514 -12.18 6.25 -13.03
C TYR A 514 -12.73 6.36 -14.46
N ILE A 515 -11.88 6.18 -15.48
CA ILE A 515 -12.26 6.16 -16.89
C ILE A 515 -13.31 5.09 -17.10
N ASN A 516 -13.12 3.87 -16.64
CA ASN A 516 -14.11 2.79 -16.79
C ASN A 516 -15.47 3.16 -16.18
N ILE A 517 -15.53 3.95 -15.11
CA ILE A 517 -16.81 4.45 -14.58
C ILE A 517 -17.38 5.57 -15.45
N GLN A 518 -16.54 6.45 -16.00
CA GLN A 518 -16.98 7.55 -16.88
C GLN A 518 -17.34 7.12 -18.30
N THR A 519 -16.65 6.11 -18.83
CA THR A 519 -16.73 5.58 -20.20
C THR A 519 -17.48 4.27 -20.28
N ARG A 520 -17.85 3.68 -19.13
CA ARG A 520 -19.19 3.13 -19.04
C ARG A 520 -20.07 4.26 -19.56
N VAL A 521 -20.48 4.13 -20.83
CA VAL A 521 -21.84 4.46 -21.23
C VAL A 521 -22.60 4.05 -19.99
N PRO A 522 -23.25 4.98 -19.25
CA PRO A 522 -24.12 4.50 -18.21
C PRO A 522 -24.88 3.40 -18.92
N LEU A 523 -24.83 2.18 -18.39
CA LEU A 523 -26.00 1.37 -18.49
C LEU A 523 -27.04 2.25 -17.80
N LEU A 524 -27.54 3.27 -18.51
CA LEU A 524 -28.83 3.83 -18.29
C LEU A 524 -29.61 2.55 -18.40
N LEU A 525 -30.07 2.08 -17.25
CA LEU A 525 -31.05 1.03 -17.20
C LEU A 525 -30.33 -0.31 -17.51
N ASP A 526 -29.91 -1.06 -16.49
CA ASP A 526 -30.63 -2.31 -16.29
C ASP A 526 -32.08 -1.95 -15.91
N PRO A 527 -32.98 -1.84 -16.90
CA PRO A 527 -34.38 -1.57 -16.67
C PRO A 527 -35.05 -2.50 -15.65
N SER A 528 -34.46 -3.66 -15.36
CA SER A 528 -35.09 -4.69 -14.56
C SER A 528 -35.05 -4.47 -13.05
N LYS A 529 -34.34 -3.44 -12.52
CA LYS A 529 -34.10 -3.33 -11.07
C LYS A 529 -34.36 -2.00 -10.36
N ASP A 530 -34.41 -0.87 -11.05
CA ASP A 530 -34.77 0.41 -10.42
C ASP A 530 -36.28 0.66 -10.58
N LEU A 531 -37.07 0.25 -9.59
CA LEU A 531 -38.47 0.64 -9.49
C LEU A 531 -38.56 2.18 -9.42
N ILE A 532 -39.02 2.80 -10.50
CA ILE A 532 -39.27 4.24 -10.55
C ILE A 532 -40.37 4.59 -9.53
N ASP A 533 -40.00 5.33 -8.48
CA ASP A 533 -40.94 5.76 -7.44
C ASP A 533 -41.86 6.88 -7.96
N LEU A 534 -43.05 6.49 -8.43
CA LEU A 534 -44.10 7.40 -8.88
C LEU A 534 -44.88 7.94 -7.66
N LYS A 535 -44.89 9.26 -7.49
CA LYS A 535 -45.67 9.89 -6.41
C LYS A 535 -47.12 10.12 -6.85
N ASP A 536 -48.08 9.61 -6.08
CA ASP A 536 -49.51 9.87 -6.30
C ASP A 536 -49.83 11.38 -6.15
N MET A 537 -50.61 11.91 -7.09
CA MET A 537 -51.19 13.26 -7.01
C MET A 537 -52.64 13.18 -6.53
N GLU A 538 -53.10 14.22 -5.83
CA GLU A 538 -54.53 14.35 -5.49
C GLU A 538 -55.32 14.68 -6.76
N VAL A 539 -56.27 13.82 -7.13
CA VAL A 539 -57.08 14.01 -8.34
C VAL A 539 -58.51 14.43 -7.97
N SER A 540 -59.01 15.44 -8.68
CA SER A 540 -60.42 15.82 -8.65
C SER A 540 -61.01 15.74 -10.06
N PHE A 541 -62.21 15.16 -10.18
CA PHE A 541 -62.98 15.10 -11.41
C PHE A 541 -64.24 15.94 -11.28
N ASN A 542 -64.47 16.89 -12.19
CA ASN A 542 -65.59 17.84 -12.13
C ASN A 542 -65.75 18.55 -10.76
N GLY A 543 -64.61 18.83 -10.09
CA GLY A 543 -64.58 19.51 -8.80
C GLY A 543 -64.79 18.64 -7.56
N GLN A 544 -64.98 17.32 -7.71
CA GLN A 544 -65.03 16.38 -6.59
C GLN A 544 -63.78 15.50 -6.53
N PRO A 545 -63.27 15.13 -5.33
CA PRO A 545 -62.19 14.16 -5.20
C PRO A 545 -62.54 12.84 -5.92
N ASN A 546 -61.58 12.27 -6.63
CA ASN A 546 -61.80 11.06 -7.42
C ASN A 546 -60.62 10.11 -7.27
N ASP A 547 -60.85 9.00 -6.56
CA ASP A 547 -59.83 7.97 -6.29
C ASP A 547 -59.68 6.95 -7.42
N ASP A 548 -60.64 6.89 -8.35
CA ASP A 548 -60.61 6.02 -9.52
C ASP A 548 -59.69 6.57 -10.62
N LEU A 549 -59.33 7.87 -10.59
CA LEU A 549 -58.32 8.44 -11.48
C LEU A 549 -56.96 8.47 -10.78
N LYS A 550 -55.96 7.86 -11.41
CA LYS A 550 -54.57 7.90 -10.93
C LYS A 550 -53.74 8.82 -11.81
N VAL A 551 -53.15 9.84 -11.18
CA VAL A 551 -52.16 10.72 -11.79
C VAL A 551 -50.89 10.68 -10.96
N TYR A 552 -49.77 10.47 -11.63
CA TYR A 552 -48.46 10.33 -11.01
C TYR A 552 -47.59 11.54 -11.31
N TYR A 553 -46.74 11.93 -10.36
CA TYR A 553 -45.73 12.96 -10.55
C TYR A 553 -44.34 12.35 -10.64
N TYR A 554 -43.65 12.58 -11.75
CA TYR A 554 -42.30 12.12 -12.01
C TYR A 554 -41.52 13.17 -12.82
N GLU A 555 -40.25 13.42 -12.49
CA GLU A 555 -39.38 14.38 -13.20
C GLU A 555 -40.02 15.75 -13.52
N LYS A 556 -40.78 16.31 -12.58
CA LYS A 556 -41.50 17.59 -12.73
C LYS A 556 -42.68 17.60 -13.70
N ASN A 557 -43.13 16.43 -14.14
CA ASN A 557 -44.28 16.23 -15.00
C ASN A 557 -45.36 15.40 -14.32
N ALA A 558 -46.62 15.64 -14.70
CA ALA A 558 -47.77 14.85 -14.27
C ALA A 558 -48.15 13.85 -15.37
N TYR A 559 -48.47 12.60 -14.98
CA TYR A 559 -48.77 11.51 -15.89
C TYR A 559 -50.10 10.86 -15.51
N LEU A 560 -51.07 10.86 -16.42
CA LEU A 560 -52.36 10.19 -16.24
C LEU A 560 -52.22 8.69 -16.54
N ASP A 561 -52.68 7.83 -15.64
CA ASP A 561 -52.76 6.39 -15.87
C ASP A 561 -54.04 6.02 -16.61
N LEU A 562 -53.88 5.70 -17.89
CA LEU A 562 -54.96 5.32 -18.79
C LEU A 562 -55.54 3.92 -18.50
N LYS A 563 -54.84 3.07 -17.74
CA LYS A 563 -55.38 1.77 -17.30
C LYS A 563 -56.19 1.90 -16.01
N ALA A 564 -55.79 2.80 -15.11
CA ALA A 564 -56.59 3.15 -13.93
C ALA A 564 -57.88 3.90 -14.31
N PHE A 565 -57.90 4.56 -15.48
CA PHE A 565 -59.06 5.25 -16.04
C PHE A 565 -60.22 4.27 -16.32
N LYS A 566 -60.99 3.92 -15.28
CA LYS A 566 -62.12 2.98 -15.39
C LYS A 566 -63.22 3.55 -16.27
N GLU A 567 -63.83 2.64 -17.02
CA GLU A 567 -64.89 2.89 -18.00
C GLU A 567 -66.10 3.68 -17.44
N GLY A 568 -66.30 3.68 -16.12
CA GLY A 568 -67.41 4.33 -15.44
C GLY A 568 -67.24 5.81 -15.08
N ILE A 569 -66.03 6.38 -15.15
CA ILE A 569 -65.73 7.73 -14.64
C ILE A 569 -66.32 8.84 -15.52
N LEU A 570 -66.48 8.58 -16.82
CA LEU A 570 -67.07 9.50 -17.81
C LEU A 570 -68.61 9.41 -17.91
N LYS A 571 -69.30 8.79 -16.93
CA LYS A 571 -70.79 8.82 -16.88
C LYS A 571 -71.30 10.22 -16.48
N VAL A 572 -71.04 11.21 -17.34
CA VAL A 572 -71.64 12.54 -17.25
C VAL A 572 -73.00 12.46 -17.94
N ASN A 573 -74.05 12.44 -17.11
CA ASN A 573 -75.47 12.61 -17.43
C ASN A 573 -76.04 11.93 -18.70
N LYS A 574 -77.07 11.10 -18.47
CA LYS A 574 -77.85 10.26 -19.41
C LYS A 574 -78.38 10.92 -20.71
N GLU A 575 -78.10 12.18 -20.99
CA GLU A 575 -78.51 12.87 -22.21
C GLU A 575 -77.43 12.85 -23.32
N SER A 576 -76.18 12.52 -22.98
CA SER A 576 -75.07 12.37 -23.96
C SER A 576 -74.69 10.89 -24.06
N GLY A 577 -75.27 10.17 -25.02
CA GLY A 577 -75.29 8.70 -25.06
C GLY A 577 -73.94 7.94 -25.08
N PRO A 578 -73.98 6.59 -25.03
CA PRO A 578 -72.82 5.69 -24.90
C PRO A 578 -71.80 5.72 -26.07
N LEU A 579 -72.07 6.48 -27.12
CA LEU A 579 -71.21 6.63 -28.31
C LEU A 579 -69.92 7.42 -28.04
N PHE A 580 -69.89 8.29 -27.04
CA PHE A 580 -68.68 9.05 -26.69
C PHE A 580 -67.57 8.16 -26.08
N TYR A 581 -67.97 7.03 -25.48
CA TYR A 581 -67.09 6.18 -24.69
C TYR A 581 -66.06 5.41 -25.52
N LYS A 582 -66.50 4.85 -26.65
CA LYS A 582 -65.62 4.08 -27.55
C LYS A 582 -64.63 4.98 -28.31
N GLY A 583 -65.03 6.22 -28.58
CA GLY A 583 -64.24 7.20 -29.31
C GLY A 583 -63.17 7.92 -28.49
N PHE A 584 -63.26 8.03 -27.16
CA PHE A 584 -62.28 8.81 -26.37
C PHE A 584 -60.87 8.20 -26.39
N ARG A 585 -60.79 6.87 -26.21
CA ARG A 585 -59.50 6.15 -26.26
C ARG A 585 -58.95 6.12 -27.69
N GLU A 586 -59.79 5.89 -28.68
CA GLU A 586 -59.41 5.92 -30.10
C GLU A 586 -58.94 7.33 -30.53
N ALA A 587 -59.63 8.39 -30.07
CA ALA A 587 -59.26 9.79 -30.34
C ALA A 587 -57.96 10.19 -29.63
N LEU A 588 -57.73 9.73 -28.39
CA LEU A 588 -56.45 9.89 -27.71
C LEU A 588 -55.32 9.20 -28.47
N GLU A 589 -55.54 7.98 -28.94
CA GLU A 589 -54.56 7.21 -29.69
C GLU A 589 -54.29 7.79 -31.09
N SER A 590 -55.28 8.46 -31.71
CA SER A 590 -55.12 9.09 -33.03
C SER A 590 -54.55 10.50 -33.00
N GLU A 591 -54.86 11.29 -31.97
CA GLU A 591 -54.51 12.72 -31.91
C GLU A 591 -53.29 13.02 -31.02
N VAL A 592 -52.92 12.12 -30.09
CA VAL A 592 -51.74 12.30 -29.26
C VAL A 592 -50.56 11.54 -29.87
N PRO A 593 -49.47 12.25 -30.26
CA PRO A 593 -48.28 11.60 -30.77
C PRO A 593 -47.69 10.58 -29.78
N PRO A 594 -47.13 9.46 -30.27
CA PRO A 594 -46.55 8.41 -29.43
C PRO A 594 -45.53 8.90 -28.41
N GLU A 595 -44.78 9.98 -28.70
CA GLU A 595 -43.76 10.54 -27.80
C GLU A 595 -44.31 11.09 -26.47
N TYR A 596 -45.62 11.32 -26.35
CA TYR A 596 -46.24 11.78 -25.10
C TYR A 596 -46.73 10.63 -24.21
N TYR A 597 -46.67 9.40 -24.72
CA TYR A 597 -46.92 8.20 -23.93
C TYR A 597 -45.61 7.73 -23.32
N LEU A 598 -45.61 7.52 -22.00
CA LEU A 598 -44.49 6.87 -21.34
C LEU A 598 -44.69 5.36 -21.53
N LEU A 599 -44.19 4.85 -22.65
CA LEU A 599 -44.09 3.42 -22.94
C LEU A 599 -42.76 2.95 -22.36
N ASN A 600 -42.77 2.51 -21.12
CA ASN A 600 -41.59 1.95 -20.49
C ASN A 600 -41.94 0.58 -19.91
N ASP A 601 -41.12 -0.42 -20.23
CA ASP A 601 -41.23 -1.80 -19.73
C ASP A 601 -41.11 -1.88 -18.19
N HIS A 602 -40.71 -0.79 -17.50
CA HIS A 602 -40.64 -0.68 -16.02
C HIS A 602 -41.99 -0.47 -15.34
N PHE A 603 -43.02 -0.06 -16.09
CA PHE A 603 -44.38 0.04 -15.57
C PHE A 603 -45.16 -1.18 -16.00
N GLU A 604 -44.70 -2.37 -15.59
CA GLU A 604 -45.48 -3.59 -15.74
C GLU A 604 -46.91 -3.27 -15.26
N GLU A 605 -47.85 -3.37 -16.20
CA GLU A 605 -49.26 -3.09 -16.00
C GLU A 605 -49.78 -1.64 -16.01
N LYS A 606 -49.01 -0.57 -16.29
CA LYS A 606 -49.57 0.82 -16.43
C LYS A 606 -49.38 1.41 -17.83
N ARG A 607 -50.28 2.31 -18.24
CA ARG A 607 -50.15 3.06 -19.51
C ARG A 607 -50.25 4.55 -19.21
N LEU A 608 -49.12 5.23 -19.16
CA LEU A 608 -49.01 6.59 -18.65
C LEU A 608 -48.98 7.62 -19.80
N LEU A 609 -49.79 8.68 -19.69
CA LEU A 609 -49.87 9.80 -20.63
C LEU A 609 -49.39 11.09 -19.96
N SER A 610 -48.41 11.78 -20.55
CA SER A 610 -47.90 13.06 -20.04
C SER A 610 -48.93 14.19 -20.17
N LEU A 611 -49.30 14.84 -19.06
CA LEU A 611 -50.24 15.97 -19.03
C LEU A 611 -49.56 17.32 -19.32
N SER A 612 -48.78 17.35 -20.40
CA SER A 612 -48.06 18.52 -20.87
C SER A 612 -48.97 19.53 -21.60
N PRO A 613 -48.55 20.80 -21.82
CA PRO A 613 -49.37 21.78 -22.55
C PRO A 613 -49.85 21.32 -23.94
N PRO A 614 -49.02 20.64 -24.78
CA PRO A 614 -49.49 20.06 -26.05
C PRO A 614 -50.59 19.01 -25.88
N VAL A 615 -50.45 18.09 -24.92
CA VAL A 615 -51.44 17.05 -24.65
C VAL A 615 -52.72 17.65 -24.07
N ASN A 616 -52.62 18.65 -23.18
CA ASN A 616 -53.78 19.35 -22.63
C ASN A 616 -54.57 20.10 -23.71
N SER A 617 -53.90 20.58 -24.77
CA SER A 617 -54.55 21.17 -25.94
C SER A 617 -55.37 20.12 -26.71
N VAL A 618 -54.81 18.93 -26.93
CA VAL A 618 -55.51 17.80 -27.56
C VAL A 618 -56.69 17.32 -26.69
N LEU A 619 -56.47 17.13 -25.39
CA LEU A 619 -57.52 16.79 -24.42
C LEU A 619 -58.67 17.80 -24.46
N SER A 620 -58.36 19.09 -24.60
CA SER A 620 -59.39 20.14 -24.69
C SER A 620 -60.24 20.02 -25.95
N LYS A 621 -59.66 19.61 -27.09
CA LYS A 621 -60.41 19.35 -28.35
C LYS A 621 -61.40 18.20 -28.23
N ILE A 622 -61.14 17.24 -27.34
CA ILE A 622 -62.03 16.09 -27.06
C ILE A 622 -62.90 16.32 -25.81
N GLY A 623 -63.00 17.58 -25.34
CA GLY A 623 -63.89 17.98 -24.24
C GLY A 623 -63.33 17.73 -22.83
N VAL A 624 -62.04 17.45 -22.68
CA VAL A 624 -61.38 17.25 -21.37
C VAL A 624 -60.43 18.39 -21.05
N LYS A 625 -60.69 19.09 -19.94
CA LYS A 625 -59.84 20.17 -19.45
C LYS A 625 -59.08 19.75 -18.21
N VAL A 626 -57.76 19.84 -18.29
CA VAL A 626 -56.84 19.49 -17.20
C VAL A 626 -56.21 20.76 -16.64
N LYS A 627 -56.24 20.90 -15.31
CA LYS A 627 -55.53 21.95 -14.56
C LYS A 627 -54.63 21.29 -13.53
N ILE A 628 -53.33 21.55 -13.64
CA ILE A 628 -52.32 21.04 -12.71
C ILE A 628 -51.85 22.20 -11.82
N ARG A 629 -51.85 21.99 -10.51
CA ARG A 629 -51.27 22.92 -9.52
C ARG A 629 -50.54 22.11 -8.46
N GLU A 630 -49.21 22.21 -8.44
CA GLU A 630 -48.36 21.45 -7.51
C GLU A 630 -48.72 19.95 -7.52
N MET A 631 -49.07 19.36 -6.38
CA MET A 631 -49.45 17.95 -6.23
C MET A 631 -50.95 17.67 -6.45
N LYS A 632 -51.71 18.63 -7.02
CA LYS A 632 -53.15 18.49 -7.30
C LYS A 632 -53.46 18.60 -8.78
N VAL A 633 -54.32 17.71 -9.28
CA VAL A 633 -54.81 17.71 -10.65
C VAL A 633 -56.33 17.77 -10.66
N ASN A 634 -56.87 18.74 -11.39
CA ASN A 634 -58.31 18.87 -11.62
C ASN A 634 -58.61 18.58 -13.08
N ILE A 635 -59.39 17.53 -13.31
CA ILE A 635 -59.85 17.09 -14.62
C ILE A 635 -61.34 17.41 -14.70
N SER A 636 -61.76 18.12 -15.74
CA SER A 636 -63.17 18.48 -15.94
C SER A 636 -63.61 18.16 -17.35
N PHE A 637 -64.84 17.69 -17.49
CA PHE A 637 -65.43 17.39 -18.79
C PHE A 637 -66.36 18.52 -19.22
N GLN A 638 -66.11 19.07 -20.41
CA GLN A 638 -66.83 20.20 -21.00
C GLN A 638 -67.25 19.83 -22.43
N PRO A 639 -68.40 19.14 -22.62
CA PRO A 639 -68.82 18.63 -23.92
C PRO A 639 -69.05 19.73 -24.98
N GLU A 640 -69.37 20.96 -24.54
CA GLU A 640 -69.55 22.12 -25.42
C GLU A 640 -68.26 22.59 -26.13
N GLN A 641 -67.09 22.11 -25.70
CA GLN A 641 -65.78 22.46 -26.29
C GLN A 641 -65.24 21.42 -27.27
N ALA A 642 -65.92 20.28 -27.44
CA ALA A 642 -65.53 19.27 -28.42
C ALA A 642 -65.87 19.75 -29.84
N GLY A 643 -64.92 20.42 -30.49
CA GLY A 643 -65.07 20.91 -31.85
C GLY A 643 -65.05 19.77 -32.87
N GLY A 644 -66.22 19.25 -33.22
CA GLY A 644 -66.36 18.30 -34.31
C GLY A 644 -67.82 18.04 -34.64
N ASP A 645 -68.22 18.37 -35.87
CA ASP A 645 -69.52 18.10 -36.44
C ASP A 645 -69.99 16.66 -36.22
N LYS A 646 -71.32 16.51 -36.14
CA LYS A 646 -72.09 15.26 -36.23
C LYS A 646 -71.40 14.21 -37.12
N VAL A 647 -70.66 13.28 -36.52
CA VAL A 647 -70.28 12.04 -37.20
C VAL A 647 -71.49 11.10 -37.15
N ALA A 648 -72.33 11.22 -38.16
CA ALA A 648 -73.31 10.20 -38.52
C ALA A 648 -72.55 8.96 -39.04
N ILE A 649 -72.47 7.90 -38.24
CA ILE A 649 -72.23 6.55 -38.75
C ILE A 649 -73.57 5.83 -38.66
N GLY A 650 -74.12 5.56 -39.84
CA GLY A 650 -75.45 4.98 -40.01
C GLY A 650 -75.56 3.59 -39.40
N ILE A 651 -76.67 3.40 -38.68
CA ILE A 651 -77.31 2.10 -38.50
C ILE A 651 -77.94 1.75 -39.85
N SER A 652 -77.45 0.72 -40.55
CA SER A 652 -78.30 -0.02 -41.50
C SER A 652 -78.99 -1.13 -40.72
N GLN A 653 -80.29 -1.01 -40.53
CA GLN A 653 -81.15 -2.10 -40.08
C GLN A 653 -81.34 -3.10 -41.23
N SER A 654 -80.84 -4.32 -41.02
CA SER A 654 -81.48 -5.59 -41.41
C SER A 654 -80.81 -6.72 -40.66
#